data_AF-A0A7K4S705-F1
#
_entry.id   AF-A0A7K4S705-F1
#
_cell.length_a   1.000
_cell.length_b   1.000
_cell.length_c   1.000
_cell.angle_alpha   90.00
_cell.angle_beta   90.00
_cell.angle_gamma   90.00
#
_symmetry.space_group_name_H-M   'P 1'
#
loop_
_entity.id
_entity.type
_entity.pdbx_description
1 polymer ?
#
loop_
_entity_poly.entity_id
_entity_poly.type
_entity_poly.pdbx_seq_one_letter_code
_entity_poly.pdbx_strand_id
1 'polypeptide(L)'
;VLTFDLPPLEYTVDIEVSLTDSSFLEPIKEYLKTLNLPVSTNISNAEVTVSDINVTTVCLPSGENSSCCSCENGYAWPSVVCSDLITCPSISRNPDQPCGYVKEKPFHGPYCEPQTEDSCGMGEPIVMNMSVRLDTDFWDDLRNSSSELYKKYKADLEKAFNASYRCLPGFESATVTGFRPGSVLVNYEVKAGAASFDQIAYSSKIVPQFLDPAYGLDQGTFTTEITNETNFTVSPGDIFEGDTVRLICEINSTSQDVTWYHFDQIISTGFPYLVEIKVTMTTSMSILKIINITMKDSGSYRCTFTNRNQHLTIIYNTMKTIAVSPLYITPNLNDIDVTCNSPEMQTNSPLLSCCIDRHLPSLTGGWKVNGAINITGVSSFSENCTEYRLNIDQSLCPPEKSGTVTTYTCELQTGHGARSTQNIRVMYLRTAQVTISPSINSSVSKGYAFNVTCQSDVSNYDSISWKILSGNKSKTIDCDMCIENSKSPATSVLTVKTSTQDWGGTYICTFSQKYLESSANVTIDVISLPLKQNILIDPIAASVQCKVQQTLECCISTNSVEDYTVTFVVRQNEFQVGRKKKGNLLCYMYNYTETECSKEKELAAYCKFVNRIGQQVNSESIRLHLITDMEVSCSNSFGIGIEGATLIKPCRDLNNPDGFTRGNKIYKCSNKSWKIERNDCLSAPVNNLLTGAEALVNSPDAKANLPTYLADLREKTKKEQNTISSSPANLGAIVTILDMVSAIPAEAEELTIQNFLSTVDFIVSDSTTEAWEDLNKEETPKSSLLLLSVENFSLHLQPVNNTIPSVSTNSLQLQGVVVTENSNTDYNKNFRSTENLTANVLIDETEIQTLTQNSTIVSVMYSRLGHILPRNEPDYVNGLLITTTVSSNRSQKFDINMTFAKKNSSLKMPQCVFWNFTLNKYKGGWDTRGCTPTEVEDYVICSCNHLTSFSILMSPDKSSQAVLEDYITYIGLAISILSLVVCIIIESLVWKYVTNNTTSYMRHVCILNIAISLLIADVWFIVTASINNQNQQMSRDVCLVATFFIHFFYLCVFFWMLSLGLMLFYRLVFILHDTSKTTQKAVAFCLGYGCPFVIAVVTIAVTLPRNSYTRKDVCWLNWKDSKALLAFVIPALVIVAMNLFITAVVIIKILRPTIGDRSSRQEKKSLFQIGKSVAILTPLLGLTWGFGFATIIKNSHQVFHILFALLNALQGLFILVFGTLWDKKIQEALLKRNSISKWSSQQTKVRTL
;
A
#
# COMPACT_ATOMS: atom_id res chain seq x y z
N VAL A 1 -86.92 25.60 97.86
CA VAL A 1 -87.46 24.22 97.98
C VAL A 1 -87.52 23.66 96.58
N LEU A 2 -86.62 22.73 96.25
CA LEU A 2 -86.53 22.04 94.97
C LEU A 2 -87.14 20.65 95.15
N THR A 3 -88.15 20.31 94.35
CA THR A 3 -88.71 18.96 94.21
C THR A 3 -88.26 18.42 92.85
N PHE A 4 -87.59 17.27 92.85
CA PHE A 4 -87.27 16.48 91.66
C PHE A 4 -88.26 15.32 91.57
N ASP A 5 -88.98 15.20 90.46
CA ASP A 5 -89.75 14.00 90.07
C ASP A 5 -88.80 13.00 89.39
N LEU A 6 -88.77 11.75 89.87
CA LEU A 6 -88.05 10.63 89.25
C LEU A 6 -88.94 9.92 88.21
N PRO A 7 -88.40 9.47 87.06
CA PRO A 7 -89.13 8.66 86.07
C PRO A 7 -89.43 7.22 86.58
N PRO A 8 -90.45 6.54 86.03
CA PRO A 8 -90.81 5.17 86.41
C PRO A 8 -89.72 4.16 86.06
N LEU A 9 -89.52 3.14 86.92
CA LEU A 9 -88.62 2.02 86.65
C LEU A 9 -89.27 1.01 85.68
N GLU A 10 -88.61 0.72 84.57
CA GLU A 10 -88.94 -0.40 83.68
C GLU A 10 -88.15 -1.67 84.07
N TYR A 11 -88.79 -2.83 83.99
CA TYR A 11 -88.18 -4.14 84.28
C TYR A 11 -88.43 -5.10 83.11
N THR A 12 -87.41 -5.83 82.70
CA THR A 12 -87.52 -6.94 81.72
C THR A 12 -87.54 -8.27 82.45
N VAL A 13 -88.42 -9.19 82.04
CA VAL A 13 -88.58 -10.52 82.65
C VAL A 13 -88.50 -11.59 81.56
N ASP A 14 -87.50 -12.47 81.67
CA ASP A 14 -87.33 -13.60 80.74
C ASP A 14 -88.18 -14.80 81.19
N ILE A 15 -88.90 -15.41 80.25
CA ILE A 15 -89.76 -16.58 80.50
C ILE A 15 -89.38 -17.71 79.54
N GLU A 16 -88.99 -18.84 80.10
CA GLU A 16 -88.73 -20.06 79.32
C GLU A 16 -90.01 -20.89 79.13
N VAL A 17 -90.29 -21.28 77.88
CA VAL A 17 -91.43 -22.15 77.54
C VAL A 17 -90.91 -23.43 76.87
N SER A 18 -91.18 -24.58 77.48
CA SER A 18 -90.80 -25.89 76.94
C SER A 18 -91.97 -26.59 76.26
N LEU A 19 -91.78 -27.01 75.01
CA LEU A 19 -92.79 -27.70 74.20
C LEU A 19 -92.37 -29.16 73.99
N THR A 20 -93.33 -30.08 74.10
CA THR A 20 -93.11 -31.52 73.85
C THR A 20 -93.09 -31.88 72.36
N ASP A 21 -93.66 -31.03 71.51
CA ASP A 21 -93.65 -31.16 70.06
C ASP A 21 -93.34 -29.79 69.43
N SER A 22 -92.32 -29.76 68.57
CA SER A 22 -91.86 -28.55 67.88
C SER A 22 -92.90 -27.96 66.91
N SER A 23 -93.92 -28.72 66.53
CA SER A 23 -95.00 -28.25 65.65
C SER A 23 -95.88 -27.15 66.27
N PHE A 24 -95.92 -27.03 67.60
CA PHE A 24 -96.70 -26.01 68.33
C PHE A 24 -95.98 -24.67 68.49
N LEU A 25 -94.71 -24.58 68.09
CA LEU A 25 -93.92 -23.36 68.24
C LEU A 25 -94.49 -22.18 67.43
N GLU A 26 -94.77 -22.40 66.15
CA GLU A 26 -95.29 -21.36 65.25
C GLU A 26 -96.70 -20.86 65.66
N PRO A 27 -97.67 -21.73 66.02
CA PRO A 27 -98.95 -21.29 66.57
C PRO A 27 -98.85 -20.41 67.83
N ILE A 28 -97.89 -20.70 68.73
CA ILE A 28 -97.68 -19.91 69.95
C ILE A 28 -97.09 -18.53 69.61
N LYS A 29 -96.13 -18.48 68.69
CA LYS A 29 -95.56 -17.21 68.20
C LYS A 29 -96.65 -16.33 67.57
N GLU A 30 -97.57 -16.91 66.82
CA GLU A 30 -98.68 -16.18 66.18
C GLU A 30 -99.71 -15.66 67.20
N TYR A 31 -100.00 -16.42 68.26
CA TYR A 31 -100.85 -15.98 69.38
C TYR A 31 -100.23 -14.84 70.19
N LEU A 32 -98.92 -14.90 70.47
CA LEU A 32 -98.21 -13.84 71.20
C LEU A 32 -98.20 -12.51 70.43
N LYS A 33 -98.10 -12.56 69.09
CA LYS A 33 -98.17 -11.37 68.22
C LYS A 33 -99.56 -10.73 68.15
N THR A 34 -100.63 -11.43 68.52
CA THR A 34 -102.02 -10.94 68.43
C THR A 34 -102.56 -10.36 69.74
N LEU A 35 -101.76 -10.33 70.81
CA LEU A 35 -102.09 -9.67 72.09
C LEU A 35 -101.98 -8.14 71.98
N ASN A 36 -103.02 -7.41 72.43
CA ASN A 36 -103.00 -5.95 72.51
C ASN A 36 -102.34 -5.50 73.83
N LEU A 37 -101.12 -4.96 73.76
CA LEU A 37 -100.36 -4.37 74.87
C LEU A 37 -100.44 -2.82 74.81
N PRO A 38 -100.38 -2.08 75.95
CA PRO A 38 -100.03 -2.55 77.29
C PRO A 38 -101.19 -3.15 78.10
N VAL A 39 -100.88 -4.15 78.93
CA VAL A 39 -101.83 -4.75 79.89
C VAL A 39 -101.39 -4.43 81.32
N SER A 40 -102.23 -3.72 82.07
CA SER A 40 -101.98 -3.42 83.49
C SER A 40 -102.52 -4.52 84.39
N THR A 41 -101.67 -5.02 85.29
CA THR A 41 -102.02 -6.06 86.27
C THR A 41 -101.56 -5.65 87.66
N ASN A 42 -102.39 -5.93 88.66
CA ASN A 42 -102.15 -5.51 90.03
C ASN A 42 -101.52 -6.70 90.79
N ILE A 43 -100.21 -6.68 90.95
CA ILE A 43 -99.45 -7.75 91.60
C ILE A 43 -98.88 -7.19 92.89
N SER A 44 -99.29 -7.74 94.03
CA SER A 44 -98.71 -7.44 95.35
C SER A 44 -98.71 -5.95 95.73
N ASN A 45 -99.81 -5.24 95.43
CA ASN A 45 -100.03 -3.81 95.71
C ASN A 45 -99.13 -2.82 94.95
N ALA A 46 -98.57 -3.21 93.80
CA ALA A 46 -97.96 -2.31 92.82
C ALA A 46 -98.63 -2.49 91.44
N GLU A 47 -98.94 -1.38 90.76
CA GLU A 47 -99.50 -1.40 89.40
C GLU A 47 -98.36 -1.66 88.39
N VAL A 48 -98.34 -2.86 87.81
CA VAL A 48 -97.32 -3.25 86.82
C VAL A 48 -97.97 -3.29 85.44
N THR A 49 -97.36 -2.60 84.48
CA THR A 49 -97.84 -2.51 83.10
C THR A 49 -96.89 -3.28 82.20
N VAL A 50 -97.36 -4.35 81.56
CA VAL A 50 -96.55 -5.08 80.57
C VAL A 50 -96.63 -4.32 79.26
N SER A 51 -95.49 -3.81 78.78
CA SER A 51 -95.37 -2.97 77.58
C SER A 51 -95.10 -3.77 76.30
N ASP A 52 -94.32 -4.85 76.38
CA ASP A 52 -93.92 -5.68 75.23
C ASP A 52 -93.67 -7.15 75.63
N ILE A 53 -93.86 -8.09 74.69
CA ILE A 53 -93.58 -9.53 74.86
C ILE A 53 -93.03 -10.08 73.53
N ASN A 54 -91.79 -10.59 73.51
CA ASN A 54 -91.15 -11.15 72.32
C ASN A 54 -90.47 -12.50 72.58
N VAL A 55 -90.43 -13.35 71.54
CA VAL A 55 -89.68 -14.61 71.54
C VAL A 55 -88.31 -14.38 70.89
N THR A 56 -87.23 -14.59 71.63
CA THR A 56 -85.88 -14.21 71.18
C THR A 56 -84.98 -15.41 70.83
N THR A 57 -85.16 -16.54 71.52
CA THR A 57 -84.29 -17.74 71.41
C THR A 57 -85.12 -18.99 71.13
N VAL A 58 -84.69 -19.83 70.17
CA VAL A 58 -85.35 -21.10 69.84
C VAL A 58 -84.35 -22.24 69.85
N CYS A 59 -84.63 -23.31 70.61
CA CYS A 59 -83.80 -24.50 70.69
C CYS A 59 -84.52 -25.73 70.12
N LEU A 60 -83.88 -26.42 69.18
CA LEU A 60 -84.40 -27.65 68.55
C LEU A 60 -83.53 -28.86 68.92
N PRO A 61 -84.12 -30.03 69.18
CA PRO A 61 -83.35 -31.24 69.46
C PRO A 61 -82.54 -31.67 68.23
N SER A 62 -81.27 -32.01 68.44
CA SER A 62 -80.31 -32.47 67.43
C SER A 62 -79.69 -33.79 67.90
N GLY A 63 -80.38 -34.90 67.65
CA GLY A 63 -79.94 -36.25 68.05
C GLY A 63 -80.22 -36.63 69.52
N GLU A 64 -79.81 -37.83 69.93
CA GLU A 64 -80.01 -38.35 71.30
C GLU A 64 -79.22 -37.51 72.31
N ASN A 65 -79.94 -36.67 73.06
CA ASN A 65 -79.47 -35.81 74.15
C ASN A 65 -78.68 -34.54 73.77
N SER A 66 -79.02 -33.87 72.66
CA SER A 66 -78.52 -32.51 72.44
C SER A 66 -79.54 -31.59 71.76
N SER A 67 -79.41 -30.27 71.95
CA SER A 67 -80.29 -29.25 71.36
C SER A 67 -79.48 -28.11 70.71
N CYS A 68 -79.71 -27.80 69.42
CA CYS A 68 -79.14 -26.62 68.75
C CYS A 68 -80.07 -25.42 69.00
N CYS A 69 -79.53 -24.37 69.62
CA CYS A 69 -80.22 -23.13 69.91
C CYS A 69 -79.81 -22.03 68.93
N SER A 70 -80.78 -21.31 68.36
CA SER A 70 -80.60 -20.19 67.45
C SER A 70 -81.43 -18.98 67.87
N CYS A 71 -80.95 -17.78 67.57
CA CYS A 71 -81.71 -16.54 67.76
C CYS A 71 -82.73 -16.34 66.64
N GLU A 72 -83.86 -15.70 66.98
CA GLU A 72 -84.83 -15.24 65.98
C GLU A 72 -84.34 -13.96 65.28
N ASN A 73 -84.91 -13.67 64.11
CA ASN A 73 -84.53 -12.50 63.31
C ASN A 73 -84.68 -11.19 64.12
N GLY A 74 -83.64 -10.34 64.09
CA GLY A 74 -83.56 -9.11 64.87
C GLY A 74 -82.96 -9.27 66.27
N TYR A 75 -82.62 -10.51 66.67
CA TYR A 75 -81.95 -10.83 67.93
C TYR A 75 -80.59 -11.50 67.67
N ALA A 76 -79.65 -11.36 68.60
CA ALA A 76 -78.32 -11.98 68.54
C ALA A 76 -77.84 -12.37 69.93
N TRP A 77 -76.82 -13.23 69.99
CA TRP A 77 -76.19 -13.57 71.27
C TRP A 77 -75.39 -12.37 71.81
N PRO A 78 -75.41 -12.12 73.14
CA PRO A 78 -74.62 -11.07 73.75
C PRO A 78 -73.11 -11.28 73.53
N SER A 79 -72.36 -10.23 73.17
CA SER A 79 -70.91 -10.32 72.87
C SER A 79 -70.06 -10.93 73.97
N VAL A 80 -70.42 -10.70 75.23
CA VAL A 80 -69.71 -11.20 76.41
C VAL A 80 -69.69 -12.74 76.47
N VAL A 81 -70.61 -13.42 75.77
CA VAL A 81 -70.74 -14.88 75.78
C VAL A 81 -69.94 -15.54 74.67
N CYS A 82 -69.64 -14.82 73.58
CA CYS A 82 -68.98 -15.40 72.40
C CYS A 82 -67.47 -15.63 72.56
N SER A 83 -66.87 -15.21 73.66
CA SER A 83 -65.45 -15.45 73.95
C SER A 83 -65.22 -16.51 75.02
N ASP A 84 -66.11 -16.65 76.02
CA ASP A 84 -65.78 -17.34 77.27
C ASP A 84 -66.59 -18.62 77.58
N LEU A 85 -67.70 -18.91 76.88
CA LEU A 85 -68.51 -20.13 77.11
C LEU A 85 -68.54 -21.12 75.93
N ILE A 86 -67.84 -20.83 74.84
CA ILE A 86 -67.49 -21.80 73.78
C ILE A 86 -65.97 -21.98 73.81
N THR A 87 -65.46 -22.55 74.90
CA THR A 87 -64.05 -22.94 75.03
C THR A 87 -63.96 -24.44 75.31
N CYS A 88 -63.37 -25.18 74.36
CA CYS A 88 -63.02 -26.59 74.49
C CYS A 88 -61.93 -26.75 75.60
N PRO A 89 -62.10 -27.57 76.67
CA PRO A 89 -61.06 -27.77 77.67
C PRO A 89 -59.97 -28.70 77.11
N SER A 90 -58.76 -28.16 77.01
CA SER A 90 -57.57 -28.92 76.70
C SER A 90 -57.19 -29.78 77.90
N ILE A 91 -57.30 -31.11 77.77
CA ILE A 91 -56.29 -32.13 78.14
C ILE A 91 -56.89 -33.54 77.99
N SER A 92 -56.14 -34.40 77.28
CA SER A 92 -56.24 -35.86 77.14
C SER A 92 -57.03 -36.44 75.94
N ARG A 93 -56.24 -36.73 74.88
CA ARG A 93 -56.33 -37.80 73.87
C ARG A 93 -57.65 -38.60 73.78
N ASN A 94 -58.54 -38.21 72.86
CA ASN A 94 -59.20 -39.11 71.90
C ASN A 94 -59.83 -38.29 70.75
N PRO A 95 -59.71 -38.67 69.46
CA PRO A 95 -60.01 -37.80 68.32
C PRO A 95 -61.35 -38.14 67.64
N ASP A 96 -62.48 -38.13 68.36
CA ASP A 96 -63.79 -38.48 67.78
C ASP A 96 -65.00 -37.73 68.42
N GLN A 97 -64.95 -36.40 68.60
CA GLN A 97 -66.21 -35.64 68.84
C GLN A 97 -66.10 -34.13 68.50
N PRO A 98 -67.09 -33.53 67.80
CA PRO A 98 -67.03 -32.15 67.31
C PRO A 98 -67.33 -31.09 68.39
N CYS A 99 -66.60 -29.97 68.35
CA CYS A 99 -66.73 -28.80 69.22
C CYS A 99 -67.83 -27.87 68.64
N GLY A 100 -68.95 -27.74 69.38
CA GLY A 100 -70.14 -26.98 68.98
C GLY A 100 -71.40 -27.35 69.78
N TYR A 101 -71.23 -27.84 71.02
CA TYR A 101 -72.30 -28.37 71.84
C TYR A 101 -72.45 -27.55 73.12
N VAL A 102 -73.61 -26.94 73.35
CA VAL A 102 -74.11 -26.74 74.72
C VAL A 102 -74.93 -27.98 75.04
N LYS A 103 -74.40 -28.84 75.92
CA LYS A 103 -75.00 -30.17 76.19
C LYS A 103 -76.23 -30.10 77.11
N GLU A 104 -76.56 -28.92 77.64
CA GLU A 104 -77.67 -28.74 78.59
C GLU A 104 -78.41 -27.40 78.39
N LYS A 105 -79.73 -27.49 78.58
CA LYS A 105 -80.71 -26.40 78.54
C LYS A 105 -80.34 -25.28 79.53
N PRO A 106 -80.06 -24.03 79.08
CA PRO A 106 -79.71 -22.95 79.99
C PRO A 106 -80.95 -22.45 80.73
N PHE A 107 -81.08 -22.82 82.01
CA PHE A 107 -82.21 -22.42 82.89
C PHE A 107 -82.14 -20.95 83.37
N HIS A 108 -81.02 -20.25 83.14
CA HIS A 108 -80.81 -18.87 83.60
C HIS A 108 -80.00 -18.01 82.60
N GLY A 109 -80.21 -18.24 81.31
CA GLY A 109 -79.51 -17.54 80.24
C GLY A 109 -78.10 -18.06 79.96
N PRO A 110 -77.39 -17.45 78.99
CA PRO A 110 -77.81 -16.26 78.24
C PRO A 110 -78.88 -16.60 77.20
N TYR A 111 -79.80 -15.67 76.96
CA TYR A 111 -80.79 -15.71 75.87
C TYR A 111 -80.40 -14.65 74.82
N CYS A 112 -80.95 -14.74 73.62
CA CYS A 112 -80.71 -13.76 72.57
C CYS A 112 -81.31 -12.40 72.94
N GLU A 113 -80.54 -11.34 72.74
CA GLU A 113 -80.89 -9.95 73.00
C GLU A 113 -81.14 -9.20 71.67
N PRO A 114 -81.87 -8.05 71.67
CA PRO A 114 -82.03 -7.24 70.47
C PRO A 114 -80.68 -6.85 69.86
N GLN A 115 -80.56 -6.96 68.54
CA GLN A 115 -79.30 -6.70 67.83
C GLN A 115 -78.79 -5.27 68.06
N THR A 116 -77.52 -5.17 68.45
CA THR A 116 -76.75 -3.92 68.64
C THR A 116 -75.40 -4.00 67.92
N GLU A 117 -74.71 -2.88 67.69
CA GLU A 117 -73.40 -2.84 67.00
C GLU A 117 -72.34 -3.75 67.65
N ASP A 118 -72.45 -4.03 68.95
CA ASP A 118 -71.56 -4.89 69.73
C ASP A 118 -72.02 -6.37 69.82
N SER A 119 -72.92 -6.83 68.95
CA SER A 119 -73.47 -8.20 68.98
C SER A 119 -72.58 -9.23 68.24
N CYS A 120 -72.58 -10.51 68.66
CA CYS A 120 -71.74 -11.54 68.03
C CYS A 120 -72.08 -11.79 66.55
N GLY A 121 -71.05 -11.88 65.70
CA GLY A 121 -71.22 -12.19 64.28
C GLY A 121 -71.36 -10.99 63.36
N MET A 122 -71.15 -9.76 63.85
CA MET A 122 -71.11 -8.52 63.05
C MET A 122 -69.78 -8.32 62.29
N GLY A 123 -69.21 -9.40 61.75
CA GLY A 123 -68.26 -9.30 60.63
C GLY A 123 -69.05 -9.34 59.31
N GLU A 124 -68.51 -8.77 58.22
CA GLU A 124 -69.12 -9.02 56.90
C GLU A 124 -69.26 -10.54 56.68
N PRO A 125 -70.45 -11.05 56.30
CA PRO A 125 -70.64 -12.47 56.10
C PRO A 125 -69.65 -12.98 55.06
N ILE A 126 -68.87 -13.99 55.43
CA ILE A 126 -67.90 -14.62 54.56
C ILE A 126 -68.69 -15.47 53.56
N VAL A 127 -68.43 -15.22 52.28
CA VAL A 127 -69.01 -16.00 51.19
C VAL A 127 -68.15 -17.24 50.99
N MET A 128 -68.66 -18.39 51.41
CA MET A 128 -68.03 -19.69 51.18
C MET A 128 -68.62 -20.32 49.92
N ASN A 129 -67.82 -20.39 48.86
CA ASN A 129 -68.21 -21.08 47.63
C ASN A 129 -68.03 -22.58 47.83
N MET A 130 -69.13 -23.28 48.05
CA MET A 130 -69.16 -24.72 48.28
C MET A 130 -69.48 -25.49 47.00
N SER A 131 -68.97 -26.71 46.88
CA SER A 131 -69.48 -27.69 45.92
C SER A 131 -69.49 -29.11 46.48
N VAL A 132 -70.42 -29.93 45.98
CA VAL A 132 -70.55 -31.36 46.32
C VAL A 132 -71.05 -32.15 45.12
N ARG A 133 -70.65 -33.41 45.02
CA ARG A 133 -71.07 -34.32 43.96
C ARG A 133 -72.28 -35.15 44.38
N LEU A 134 -73.23 -35.31 43.46
CA LEU A 134 -74.26 -36.35 43.53
C LEU A 134 -73.87 -37.48 42.57
N ASP A 135 -73.90 -38.73 43.04
CA ASP A 135 -73.69 -39.93 42.24
C ASP A 135 -74.94 -40.30 41.44
N THR A 136 -75.37 -39.32 40.64
CA THR A 136 -76.45 -39.43 39.66
C THR A 136 -75.98 -38.84 38.32
N ASP A 137 -76.54 -39.35 37.23
CA ASP A 137 -76.22 -38.85 35.89
C ASP A 137 -76.76 -37.43 35.69
N PHE A 138 -75.96 -36.59 35.02
CA PHE A 138 -76.34 -35.21 34.76
C PHE A 138 -77.32 -35.12 33.59
N TRP A 139 -78.52 -34.60 33.87
CA TRP A 139 -79.53 -34.30 32.87
C TRP A 139 -79.43 -32.85 32.41
N ASP A 140 -79.54 -32.58 31.10
CA ASP A 140 -79.44 -31.22 30.55
C ASP A 140 -80.48 -30.24 31.12
N ASP A 141 -81.62 -30.74 31.61
CA ASP A 141 -82.64 -29.96 32.30
C ASP A 141 -82.12 -29.27 33.57
N LEU A 142 -81.06 -29.79 34.20
CA LEU A 142 -80.38 -29.17 35.35
C LEU A 142 -79.46 -28.00 34.96
N ARG A 143 -79.25 -27.74 33.67
CA ARG A 143 -78.55 -26.54 33.19
C ARG A 143 -79.50 -25.33 33.10
N ASN A 144 -80.80 -25.57 32.97
CA ASN A 144 -81.81 -24.53 32.81
C ASN A 144 -82.50 -24.21 34.15
N SER A 145 -82.23 -23.03 34.71
CA SER A 145 -82.77 -22.59 36.01
C SER A 145 -84.29 -22.51 36.08
N SER A 146 -84.98 -22.50 34.92
CA SER A 146 -86.43 -22.45 34.81
C SER A 146 -87.11 -23.82 34.73
N SER A 147 -86.35 -24.91 34.60
CA SER A 147 -86.87 -26.29 34.53
C SER A 147 -87.51 -26.70 35.85
N GLU A 148 -88.61 -27.48 35.78
CA GLU A 148 -89.24 -28.07 36.97
C GLU A 148 -88.27 -29.01 37.71
N LEU A 149 -87.38 -29.70 36.99
CA LEU A 149 -86.35 -30.55 37.59
C LEU A 149 -85.31 -29.71 38.35
N TYR A 150 -84.84 -28.60 37.76
CA TYR A 150 -83.91 -27.68 38.41
C TYR A 150 -84.54 -27.05 39.65
N LYS A 151 -85.77 -26.55 39.56
CA LYS A 151 -86.48 -25.94 40.71
C LYS A 151 -86.69 -26.93 41.84
N LYS A 152 -87.05 -28.19 41.53
CA LYS A 152 -87.21 -29.24 42.52
C LYS A 152 -85.88 -29.57 43.21
N TYR A 153 -84.82 -29.85 42.43
CA TYR A 153 -83.50 -30.17 42.99
C TYR A 153 -82.95 -29.00 43.82
N LYS A 154 -83.08 -27.77 43.31
CA LYS A 154 -82.69 -26.55 44.02
C LYS A 154 -83.43 -26.41 45.34
N ALA A 155 -84.76 -26.53 45.35
CA ALA A 155 -85.55 -26.39 46.57
C ALA A 155 -85.21 -27.45 47.63
N ASP A 156 -85.08 -28.72 47.22
CA ASP A 156 -84.77 -29.82 48.13
C ASP A 156 -83.34 -29.71 48.70
N LEU A 157 -82.36 -29.35 47.87
CA LEU A 157 -80.97 -29.17 48.28
C LEU A 157 -80.77 -27.91 49.12
N GLU A 158 -81.38 -26.78 48.76
CA GLU A 158 -81.34 -25.56 49.60
C GLU A 158 -82.01 -25.79 50.94
N LYS A 159 -83.10 -26.56 51.00
CA LYS A 159 -83.72 -26.96 52.27
C LYS A 159 -82.76 -27.77 53.12
N ALA A 160 -82.06 -28.76 52.53
CA ALA A 160 -81.09 -29.57 53.24
C ALA A 160 -79.86 -28.77 53.69
N PHE A 161 -79.31 -27.91 52.82
CA PHE A 161 -78.16 -27.08 53.14
C PHE A 161 -78.51 -26.03 54.21
N ASN A 162 -79.63 -25.32 54.08
CA ASN A 162 -80.06 -24.35 55.11
C ASN A 162 -80.30 -25.01 56.46
N ALA A 163 -80.79 -26.26 56.51
CA ALA A 163 -80.92 -26.99 57.75
C ALA A 163 -79.56 -27.38 58.36
N SER A 164 -78.59 -27.76 57.52
CA SER A 164 -77.30 -28.31 57.95
C SER A 164 -76.29 -27.25 58.37
N TYR A 165 -76.29 -26.10 57.70
CA TYR A 165 -75.38 -24.98 57.98
C TYR A 165 -75.96 -23.96 58.97
N ARG A 166 -77.20 -24.15 59.45
CA ARG A 166 -77.89 -23.22 60.36
C ARG A 166 -77.16 -22.94 61.67
N CYS A 167 -76.39 -23.90 62.16
CA CYS A 167 -75.65 -23.77 63.42
C CYS A 167 -74.26 -23.11 63.21
N LEU A 168 -73.95 -22.57 62.01
CA LEU A 168 -72.75 -21.75 61.80
C LEU A 168 -72.91 -20.35 62.43
N PRO A 169 -71.84 -19.75 62.98
CA PRO A 169 -71.90 -18.40 63.54
C PRO A 169 -72.34 -17.39 62.48
N GLY A 170 -73.35 -16.56 62.76
CA GLY A 170 -73.80 -15.52 61.81
C GLY A 170 -74.35 -16.06 60.48
N PHE A 171 -74.88 -17.29 60.45
CA PHE A 171 -75.45 -17.89 59.25
C PHE A 171 -76.61 -17.07 58.68
N GLU A 172 -76.50 -16.69 57.40
CA GLU A 172 -77.51 -15.93 56.67
C GLU A 172 -78.28 -16.84 55.72
N SER A 173 -77.57 -17.60 54.88
CA SER A 173 -78.21 -18.50 53.90
C SER A 173 -77.24 -19.53 53.34
N ALA A 174 -77.78 -20.65 52.87
CA ALA A 174 -77.12 -21.59 51.98
C ALA A 174 -77.96 -21.74 50.70
N THR A 175 -77.45 -21.18 49.60
CA THR A 175 -78.17 -21.07 48.32
C THR A 175 -77.48 -21.80 47.20
N VAL A 176 -78.21 -22.60 46.42
CA VAL A 176 -77.66 -23.33 45.28
C VAL A 176 -77.47 -22.38 44.10
N THR A 177 -76.22 -22.25 43.66
CA THR A 177 -75.81 -21.35 42.57
C THR A 177 -75.88 -22.04 41.20
N GLY A 178 -75.75 -23.36 41.14
CA GLY A 178 -76.01 -24.13 39.91
C GLY A 178 -75.38 -25.51 39.86
N PHE A 179 -75.69 -26.27 38.80
CA PHE A 179 -75.26 -27.65 38.62
C PHE A 179 -74.28 -27.78 37.44
N ARG A 180 -73.24 -28.65 37.56
CA ARG A 180 -72.26 -28.92 36.48
C ARG A 180 -72.26 -30.41 36.08
N PRO A 181 -71.93 -30.74 34.81
CA PRO A 181 -71.84 -32.11 34.31
C PRO A 181 -70.62 -32.88 34.85
N GLY A 182 -70.76 -34.20 35.04
CA GLY A 182 -69.69 -35.10 35.51
C GLY A 182 -69.95 -35.76 36.87
N SER A 183 -71.11 -36.45 37.00
CA SER A 183 -71.83 -36.75 38.27
C SER A 183 -72.27 -35.44 38.92
N VAL A 184 -73.58 -35.16 38.92
CA VAL A 184 -74.15 -33.81 39.13
C VAL A 184 -73.42 -33.04 40.23
N LEU A 185 -72.58 -32.08 39.85
CA LEU A 185 -71.83 -31.27 40.82
C LEU A 185 -72.67 -30.06 41.19
N VAL A 186 -73.15 -30.05 42.42
CA VAL A 186 -73.94 -28.97 42.99
C VAL A 186 -72.98 -27.91 43.50
N ASN A 187 -73.09 -26.69 42.96
CA ASN A 187 -72.42 -25.52 43.52
C ASN A 187 -73.43 -24.73 44.33
N TYR A 188 -73.00 -24.30 45.49
CA TYR A 188 -73.83 -23.53 46.38
C TYR A 188 -72.97 -22.58 47.19
N GLU A 189 -73.58 -21.50 47.64
CA GLU A 189 -72.95 -20.46 48.40
C GLU A 189 -73.49 -20.52 49.82
N VAL A 190 -72.59 -20.58 50.81
CA VAL A 190 -72.93 -20.48 52.22
C VAL A 190 -72.44 -19.13 52.71
N LYS A 191 -73.38 -18.29 53.15
CA LYS A 191 -73.09 -17.01 53.78
C LYS A 191 -73.23 -17.17 55.29
N ALA A 192 -72.12 -17.03 56.00
CA ALA A 192 -72.05 -17.07 57.45
C ALA A 192 -70.89 -16.21 57.96
N GLY A 193 -70.88 -15.92 59.26
CA GLY A 193 -69.69 -15.37 59.94
C GLY A 193 -68.53 -16.37 59.99
N ALA A 194 -67.38 -15.93 60.52
CA ALA A 194 -66.17 -16.74 60.58
C ALA A 194 -66.39 -18.07 61.33
N ALA A 195 -66.35 -19.18 60.59
CA ALA A 195 -66.49 -20.54 61.10
C ALA A 195 -65.17 -21.32 60.93
N SER A 196 -64.82 -22.13 61.92
CA SER A 196 -63.65 -23.00 61.86
C SER A 196 -63.80 -24.12 60.82
N PHE A 197 -62.67 -24.63 60.32
CA PHE A 197 -62.62 -25.77 59.38
C PHE A 197 -63.45 -26.97 59.88
N ASP A 198 -63.39 -27.27 61.18
CA ASP A 198 -64.13 -28.39 61.77
C ASP A 198 -65.64 -28.13 61.85
N GLN A 199 -66.07 -26.89 62.08
CA GLN A 199 -67.49 -26.51 62.08
C GLN A 199 -68.10 -26.67 60.69
N ILE A 200 -67.41 -26.20 59.64
CA ILE A 200 -67.87 -26.33 58.25
C ILE A 200 -67.88 -27.81 57.86
N ALA A 201 -66.83 -28.56 58.17
CA ALA A 201 -66.75 -30.00 57.86
C ALA A 201 -67.86 -30.80 58.56
N TYR A 202 -68.21 -30.44 59.80
CA TYR A 202 -69.33 -31.07 60.51
C TYR A 202 -70.68 -30.73 59.87
N SER A 203 -70.93 -29.46 59.56
CA SER A 203 -72.16 -29.06 58.86
C SER A 203 -72.30 -29.72 57.49
N SER A 204 -71.20 -29.89 56.75
CA SER A 204 -71.18 -30.66 55.50
C SER A 204 -71.49 -32.15 55.72
N LYS A 205 -70.97 -32.75 56.79
CA LYS A 205 -71.18 -34.16 57.15
C LYS A 205 -72.65 -34.50 57.40
N ILE A 206 -73.44 -33.58 57.98
CA ILE A 206 -74.83 -33.86 58.38
C ILE A 206 -75.88 -33.58 57.28
N VAL A 207 -75.48 -32.96 56.15
CA VAL A 207 -76.37 -32.72 54.98
C VAL A 207 -77.22 -33.93 54.58
N PRO A 208 -76.68 -35.16 54.51
CA PRO A 208 -77.45 -36.34 54.13
C PRO A 208 -78.64 -36.66 55.06
N GLN A 209 -78.64 -36.16 56.30
CA GLN A 209 -79.75 -36.39 57.24
C GLN A 209 -81.01 -35.59 56.87
N PHE A 210 -80.85 -34.50 56.12
CA PHE A 210 -81.92 -33.59 55.73
C PHE A 210 -82.30 -33.71 54.25
N LEU A 211 -81.68 -34.64 53.52
CA LEU A 211 -81.88 -34.86 52.09
C LEU A 211 -82.35 -36.31 51.84
N ASP A 212 -83.27 -36.50 50.89
CA ASP A 212 -83.75 -37.83 50.52
C ASP A 212 -82.57 -38.71 50.00
N PRO A 213 -82.39 -39.94 50.52
CA PRO A 213 -81.34 -40.85 50.04
C PRO A 213 -81.33 -41.09 48.52
N ALA A 214 -82.46 -40.89 47.83
CA ALA A 214 -82.57 -41.03 46.38
C ALA A 214 -81.67 -40.07 45.57
N TYR A 215 -81.19 -38.97 46.17
CA TYR A 215 -80.30 -38.01 45.52
C TYR A 215 -78.83 -38.47 45.43
N GLY A 216 -78.43 -39.53 46.16
CA GLY A 216 -77.11 -40.15 46.02
C GLY A 216 -75.92 -39.21 46.30
N LEU A 217 -75.96 -38.41 47.37
CA LEU A 217 -74.91 -37.44 47.69
C LEU A 217 -73.60 -38.10 48.16
N ASP A 218 -72.46 -37.75 47.53
CA ASP A 218 -71.13 -38.24 47.92
C ASP A 218 -70.51 -37.35 49.01
N GLN A 219 -70.51 -37.87 50.23
CA GLN A 219 -70.04 -37.18 51.44
C GLN A 219 -68.54 -36.85 51.44
N GLY A 220 -67.73 -37.50 50.59
CA GLY A 220 -66.28 -37.27 50.52
C GLY A 220 -65.87 -36.13 49.58
N THR A 221 -66.84 -35.51 48.90
CA THR A 221 -66.59 -34.57 47.79
C THR A 221 -66.91 -33.11 48.09
N PHE A 222 -67.23 -32.78 49.35
CA PHE A 222 -67.41 -31.38 49.69
C PHE A 222 -66.09 -30.63 49.55
N THR A 223 -66.14 -29.53 48.80
CA THR A 223 -65.02 -28.61 48.64
C THR A 223 -65.49 -27.19 48.86
N THR A 224 -64.63 -26.35 49.41
CA THR A 224 -64.88 -24.92 49.52
C THR A 224 -63.66 -24.10 49.16
N GLU A 225 -63.90 -22.98 48.49
CA GLU A 225 -62.88 -22.03 48.06
C GLU A 225 -63.08 -20.70 48.79
N ILE A 226 -62.04 -20.24 49.49
CA ILE A 226 -62.04 -19.01 50.27
C ILE A 226 -60.95 -18.07 49.72
N THR A 227 -61.36 -16.96 49.11
CA THR A 227 -60.44 -15.99 48.48
C THR A 227 -60.10 -14.81 49.39
N ASN A 228 -61.01 -14.41 50.28
CA ASN A 228 -60.89 -13.16 51.06
C ASN A 228 -59.98 -13.23 52.30
N GLU A 229 -59.49 -14.41 52.69
CA GLU A 229 -58.64 -14.60 53.88
C GLU A 229 -57.14 -14.81 53.55
N THR A 230 -56.71 -14.38 52.36
CA THR A 230 -55.34 -14.57 51.85
C THR A 230 -54.67 -13.22 51.56
N ASN A 231 -53.49 -12.99 52.16
CA ASN A 231 -52.72 -11.77 51.95
C ASN A 231 -51.52 -12.04 51.03
N PHE A 232 -51.48 -11.41 49.84
CA PHE A 232 -50.37 -11.52 48.88
C PHE A 232 -49.57 -10.21 48.81
N THR A 233 -48.36 -10.23 49.36
CA THR A 233 -47.40 -9.11 49.28
C THR A 233 -46.22 -9.40 48.36
N VAL A 234 -45.68 -8.34 47.74
CA VAL A 234 -44.54 -8.40 46.80
C VAL A 234 -43.48 -7.41 47.30
N SER A 235 -42.23 -7.85 47.37
CA SER A 235 -41.10 -7.03 47.84
C SER A 235 -39.86 -7.33 46.98
N PRO A 236 -39.22 -6.32 46.36
CA PRO A 236 -39.59 -4.89 46.30
C PRO A 236 -40.81 -4.59 45.42
N GLY A 237 -41.36 -3.37 45.53
CA GLY A 237 -42.51 -2.91 44.73
C GLY A 237 -42.17 -2.62 43.27
N ASP A 238 -41.02 -2.00 43.02
CA ASP A 238 -40.43 -1.84 41.68
C ASP A 238 -39.38 -2.94 41.47
N ILE A 239 -39.48 -3.66 40.35
CA ILE A 239 -38.65 -4.84 40.07
C ILE A 239 -37.82 -4.60 38.82
N PHE A 240 -36.50 -4.66 38.96
CA PHE A 240 -35.57 -4.59 37.84
C PHE A 240 -34.98 -5.94 37.47
N GLU A 241 -34.61 -6.12 36.21
CA GLU A 241 -33.88 -7.29 35.75
C GLU A 241 -32.58 -7.48 36.56
N GLY A 242 -32.44 -8.64 37.19
CA GLY A 242 -31.34 -8.95 38.11
C GLY A 242 -31.66 -8.81 39.60
N ASP A 243 -32.81 -8.24 39.97
CA ASP A 243 -33.23 -8.19 41.37
C ASP A 243 -33.61 -9.57 41.92
N THR A 244 -33.51 -9.70 43.24
CA THR A 244 -34.08 -10.82 43.99
C THR A 244 -35.44 -10.42 44.56
N VAL A 245 -36.51 -11.00 44.03
CA VAL A 245 -37.89 -10.68 44.39
C VAL A 245 -38.45 -11.71 45.37
N ARG A 246 -39.20 -11.25 46.37
CA ARG A 246 -39.95 -12.10 47.30
C ARG A 246 -41.45 -11.88 47.13
N LEU A 247 -42.14 -12.95 46.76
CA LEU A 247 -43.59 -13.06 46.74
C LEU A 247 -44.02 -13.77 48.02
N ILE A 248 -44.81 -13.11 48.86
CA ILE A 248 -45.22 -13.65 50.16
C ILE A 248 -46.73 -13.82 50.15
N CYS A 249 -47.18 -15.05 50.39
CA CYS A 249 -48.59 -15.37 50.56
C CYS A 249 -48.84 -15.84 51.98
N GLU A 250 -49.79 -15.21 52.68
CA GLU A 250 -50.14 -15.51 54.06
C GLU A 250 -51.63 -15.82 54.20
N ILE A 251 -51.96 -16.80 55.03
CA ILE A 251 -53.34 -17.18 55.38
C ILE A 251 -53.52 -17.24 56.89
N ASN A 252 -54.71 -16.89 57.37
CA ASN A 252 -55.12 -16.99 58.78
C ASN A 252 -55.59 -18.41 59.16
N SER A 253 -54.86 -19.43 58.70
CA SER A 253 -55.14 -20.84 58.97
C SER A 253 -53.85 -21.65 58.95
N THR A 254 -53.84 -22.84 59.58
CA THR A 254 -52.68 -23.73 59.62
C THR A 254 -52.73 -24.74 58.48
N SER A 255 -51.87 -24.57 57.46
CA SER A 255 -51.71 -25.46 56.32
C SER A 255 -50.24 -25.57 55.94
N GLN A 256 -49.76 -26.80 55.70
CA GLN A 256 -48.41 -27.06 55.19
C GLN A 256 -48.39 -27.33 53.67
N ASP A 257 -49.57 -27.49 53.05
CA ASP A 257 -49.70 -27.85 51.64
C ASP A 257 -49.96 -26.60 50.82
N VAL A 258 -48.90 -26.06 50.21
CA VAL A 258 -48.94 -24.85 49.38
C VAL A 258 -48.35 -25.10 48.00
N THR A 259 -49.07 -24.64 46.98
CA THR A 259 -48.61 -24.71 45.58
C THR A 259 -48.59 -23.31 44.97
N TRP A 260 -47.47 -22.98 44.34
CA TRP A 260 -47.28 -21.74 43.59
C TRP A 260 -47.45 -21.98 42.10
N TYR A 261 -48.09 -21.04 41.42
CA TYR A 261 -48.32 -21.08 39.98
C TYR A 261 -47.85 -19.78 39.31
N HIS A 262 -47.33 -19.90 38.09
CA HIS A 262 -47.08 -18.78 37.17
C HIS A 262 -47.88 -19.02 35.88
N PHE A 263 -48.80 -18.12 35.52
CA PHE A 263 -49.75 -18.32 34.41
C PHE A 263 -50.41 -19.72 34.42
N ASP A 264 -50.85 -20.16 35.61
CA ASP A 264 -51.48 -21.46 35.86
C ASP A 264 -50.58 -22.71 35.67
N GLN A 265 -49.26 -22.54 35.51
CA GLN A 265 -48.28 -23.62 35.56
C GLN A 265 -47.65 -23.73 36.95
N ILE A 266 -47.52 -24.96 37.49
CA ILE A 266 -46.91 -25.20 38.79
C ILE A 266 -45.42 -24.84 38.78
N ILE A 267 -44.98 -24.05 39.75
CA ILE A 267 -43.58 -23.69 39.94
C ILE A 267 -42.89 -24.82 40.72
N SER A 268 -41.95 -25.50 40.06
CA SER A 268 -41.08 -26.49 40.70
C SER A 268 -39.96 -25.80 41.50
N THR A 269 -39.74 -26.22 42.74
CA THR A 269 -38.65 -25.71 43.58
C THR A 269 -37.27 -26.06 43.02
N GLY A 270 -36.45 -25.07 42.72
CA GLY A 270 -35.12 -25.21 42.10
C GLY A 270 -34.66 -23.88 41.49
N PHE A 271 -33.35 -23.65 41.34
CA PHE A 271 -32.83 -22.37 40.83
C PHE A 271 -33.49 -22.01 39.49
N PRO A 272 -34.11 -20.80 39.33
CA PRO A 272 -34.00 -19.60 40.18
C PRO A 272 -35.07 -19.42 41.27
N TYR A 273 -36.02 -20.35 41.42
CA TYR A 273 -37.14 -20.28 42.37
C TYR A 273 -36.85 -21.03 43.67
N LEU A 274 -36.98 -20.34 44.81
CA LEU A 274 -36.82 -20.93 46.14
C LEU A 274 -38.07 -20.66 46.97
N VAL A 275 -38.71 -21.72 47.47
CA VAL A 275 -39.94 -21.61 48.27
C VAL A 275 -39.62 -21.90 49.73
N GLU A 276 -40.00 -20.99 50.63
CA GLU A 276 -39.92 -21.15 52.08
C GLU A 276 -41.34 -21.17 52.66
N ILE A 277 -41.62 -22.05 53.62
CA ILE A 277 -42.91 -22.14 54.30
C ILE A 277 -42.70 -21.94 55.80
N LYS A 278 -43.49 -21.07 56.42
CA LYS A 278 -43.48 -20.78 57.85
C LYS A 278 -44.90 -20.94 58.38
N VAL A 279 -45.08 -21.85 59.34
CA VAL A 279 -46.38 -22.10 59.98
C VAL A 279 -46.28 -21.68 61.44
N THR A 280 -47.21 -20.83 61.89
CA THR A 280 -47.39 -20.43 63.29
C THR A 280 -48.61 -21.15 63.89
N MET A 281 -48.97 -20.88 65.14
CA MET A 281 -50.13 -21.51 65.79
C MET A 281 -51.47 -21.14 65.13
N THR A 282 -51.53 -20.01 64.40
CA THR A 282 -52.78 -19.48 63.83
C THR A 282 -52.66 -19.05 62.37
N THR A 283 -51.45 -18.92 61.81
CA THR A 283 -51.23 -18.46 60.43
C THR A 283 -50.22 -19.33 59.68
N SER A 284 -50.36 -19.42 58.36
CA SER A 284 -49.37 -20.05 57.48
C SER A 284 -48.92 -19.07 56.42
N MET A 285 -47.61 -18.97 56.22
CA MET A 285 -46.98 -18.04 55.30
C MET A 285 -46.01 -18.78 54.39
N SER A 286 -46.15 -18.59 53.08
CA SER A 286 -45.24 -19.10 52.07
C SER A 286 -44.53 -17.94 51.38
N ILE A 287 -43.22 -18.04 51.20
CA ILE A 287 -42.39 -17.07 50.50
C ILE A 287 -41.80 -17.75 49.26
N LEU A 288 -42.18 -17.29 48.08
CA LEU A 288 -41.51 -17.61 46.82
C LEU A 288 -40.45 -16.53 46.54
N LYS A 289 -39.19 -16.92 46.60
CA LYS A 289 -38.02 -16.09 46.30
C LYS A 289 -37.52 -16.40 44.90
N ILE A 290 -37.51 -15.39 44.03
CA ILE A 290 -37.00 -15.46 42.66
C ILE A 290 -35.64 -14.75 42.65
N ILE A 291 -34.57 -15.49 42.38
CA ILE A 291 -33.20 -14.95 42.34
C ILE A 291 -32.85 -14.57 40.90
N ASN A 292 -32.34 -13.35 40.69
CA ASN A 292 -31.93 -12.85 39.37
C ASN A 292 -33.10 -12.86 38.37
N ILE A 293 -34.17 -12.14 38.72
CA ILE A 293 -35.42 -12.13 37.96
C ILE A 293 -35.20 -11.55 36.55
N THR A 294 -35.88 -12.12 35.56
CA THR A 294 -35.78 -11.72 34.15
C THR A 294 -37.11 -11.19 33.62
N MET A 295 -37.09 -10.55 32.45
CA MET A 295 -38.31 -10.09 31.78
C MET A 295 -39.33 -11.22 31.52
N LYS A 296 -38.90 -12.49 31.46
CA LYS A 296 -39.78 -13.66 31.26
C LYS A 296 -40.59 -14.03 32.49
N ASP A 297 -40.14 -13.60 33.67
CA ASP A 297 -40.79 -13.85 34.95
C ASP A 297 -41.89 -12.83 35.24
N SER A 298 -42.10 -11.85 34.35
CA SER A 298 -43.22 -10.91 34.42
C SER A 298 -44.52 -11.65 34.11
N GLY A 299 -45.49 -11.54 35.00
CA GLY A 299 -46.73 -12.29 34.84
C GLY A 299 -47.56 -12.42 36.10
N SER A 300 -48.60 -13.24 35.99
CA SER A 300 -49.53 -13.51 37.08
C SER A 300 -49.06 -14.70 37.91
N TYR A 301 -48.89 -14.49 39.22
CA TYR A 301 -48.53 -15.50 40.20
C TYR A 301 -49.74 -15.83 41.07
N ARG A 302 -50.01 -17.11 41.27
CA ARG A 302 -51.08 -17.60 42.15
C ARG A 302 -50.48 -18.47 43.23
N CYS A 303 -50.89 -18.26 44.47
CA CYS A 303 -50.54 -19.13 45.60
C CYS A 303 -51.81 -19.80 46.12
N THR A 304 -51.74 -21.11 46.34
CA THR A 304 -52.87 -21.92 46.78
C THR A 304 -52.46 -22.76 47.98
N PHE A 305 -53.10 -22.57 49.13
CA PHE A 305 -53.00 -23.44 50.30
C PHE A 305 -54.19 -24.41 50.35
N THR A 306 -53.94 -25.67 50.67
CA THR A 306 -54.98 -26.70 50.72
C THR A 306 -55.03 -27.34 52.10
N ASN A 307 -56.22 -27.40 52.71
CA ASN A 307 -56.48 -28.16 53.93
C ASN A 307 -57.52 -29.24 53.63
N ARG A 308 -57.19 -30.50 53.93
CA ARG A 308 -58.02 -31.65 53.55
C ARG A 308 -58.27 -32.57 54.73
N ASN A 309 -59.54 -32.93 54.95
CA ASN A 309 -59.94 -34.07 55.77
C ASN A 309 -60.76 -35.09 54.95
N GLN A 310 -61.38 -36.08 55.61
CA GLN A 310 -62.19 -37.13 54.94
C GLN A 310 -63.52 -36.65 54.33
N HIS A 311 -64.03 -35.49 54.75
CA HIS A 311 -65.36 -34.97 54.41
C HIS A 311 -65.34 -33.58 53.75
N LEU A 312 -64.27 -32.80 53.89
CA LEU A 312 -64.14 -31.44 53.35
C LEU A 312 -62.71 -31.14 52.89
N THR A 313 -62.58 -30.48 51.74
CA THR A 313 -61.34 -29.83 51.30
C THR A 313 -61.54 -28.33 51.23
N ILE A 314 -60.76 -27.56 51.97
CA ILE A 314 -60.72 -26.09 51.89
C ILE A 314 -59.51 -25.67 51.08
N ILE A 315 -59.74 -24.81 50.09
CA ILE A 315 -58.72 -24.23 49.23
C ILE A 315 -58.70 -22.72 49.48
N TYR A 316 -57.57 -22.21 49.95
CA TYR A 316 -57.30 -20.78 50.05
C TYR A 316 -56.43 -20.38 48.86
N ASN A 317 -56.89 -19.47 48.01
CA ASN A 317 -56.06 -19.00 46.89
C ASN A 317 -56.14 -17.50 46.66
N THR A 318 -55.07 -16.97 46.08
CA THR A 318 -54.96 -15.57 45.67
C THR A 318 -53.98 -15.41 44.53
N MET A 319 -54.13 -14.33 43.77
CA MET A 319 -53.40 -14.05 42.54
C MET A 319 -52.87 -12.61 42.54
N LYS A 320 -51.63 -12.42 42.10
CA LYS A 320 -51.00 -11.10 41.94
C LYS A 320 -50.08 -11.05 40.74
N THR A 321 -50.14 -9.96 39.99
CA THR A 321 -49.31 -9.74 38.80
C THR A 321 -48.09 -8.88 39.14
N ILE A 322 -46.92 -9.27 38.63
CA ILE A 322 -45.68 -8.49 38.73
C ILE A 322 -45.17 -8.05 37.34
N ALA A 323 -44.57 -6.86 37.28
CA ALA A 323 -43.95 -6.29 36.09
C ALA A 323 -42.45 -6.10 36.32
N VAL A 324 -41.62 -6.69 35.45
CA VAL A 324 -40.15 -6.55 35.48
C VAL A 324 -39.73 -5.50 34.46
N SER A 325 -38.83 -4.59 34.82
CA SER A 325 -38.29 -3.55 33.93
C SER A 325 -36.76 -3.60 33.81
N PRO A 326 -36.17 -3.23 32.68
CA PRO A 326 -34.71 -3.06 32.56
C PRO A 326 -34.21 -1.80 33.27
N LEU A 327 -32.99 -1.85 33.84
CA LEU A 327 -32.33 -0.71 34.50
C LEU A 327 -31.47 0.07 33.49
N TYR A 328 -32.01 1.17 32.94
CA TYR A 328 -31.30 2.02 31.97
C TYR A 328 -30.49 3.13 32.63
N ILE A 329 -29.20 3.19 32.33
CA ILE A 329 -28.31 4.28 32.76
C ILE A 329 -28.16 5.26 31.60
N THR A 330 -28.47 6.53 31.86
CA THR A 330 -28.23 7.62 30.91
C THR A 330 -27.01 8.43 31.38
N PRO A 331 -25.91 8.47 30.62
CA PRO A 331 -24.79 9.34 30.94
C PRO A 331 -25.11 10.79 30.52
N ASN A 332 -24.60 11.77 31.25
CA ASN A 332 -24.71 13.19 30.87
C ASN A 332 -23.86 13.52 29.61
N LEU A 333 -22.77 12.78 29.40
CA LEU A 333 -21.84 12.97 28.28
C LEU A 333 -21.41 11.60 27.73
N ASN A 334 -21.32 11.46 26.41
CA ASN A 334 -20.89 10.21 25.75
C ASN A 334 -19.36 10.04 25.74
N ASP A 335 -18.69 10.81 24.88
CA ASP A 335 -17.24 10.93 24.80
C ASP A 335 -16.88 12.41 24.95
N ILE A 336 -15.82 12.72 25.72
CA ILE A 336 -15.36 14.09 25.97
C ILE A 336 -13.87 14.22 25.72
N ASP A 337 -13.48 15.29 25.03
CA ASP A 337 -12.09 15.69 24.84
C ASP A 337 -11.76 16.81 25.84
N VAL A 338 -10.71 16.63 26.64
CA VAL A 338 -10.33 17.59 27.70
C VAL A 338 -8.91 18.12 27.46
N THR A 339 -8.77 19.45 27.45
CA THR A 339 -7.45 20.11 27.32
C THR A 339 -6.85 20.40 28.69
N CYS A 340 -5.72 19.77 29.04
CA CYS A 340 -5.14 19.83 30.39
C CYS A 340 -4.58 21.22 30.80
N ASN A 341 -4.28 22.11 29.84
CA ASN A 341 -3.68 23.43 30.10
C ASN A 341 -4.68 24.61 29.97
N SER A 342 -5.99 24.36 29.96
CA SER A 342 -6.99 25.44 29.81
C SER A 342 -7.30 26.13 31.15
N PRO A 343 -7.28 27.48 31.24
CA PRO A 343 -7.69 28.23 32.42
C PRO A 343 -9.12 27.92 32.88
N GLU A 344 -10.02 27.61 31.94
CA GLU A 344 -11.43 27.30 32.20
C GLU A 344 -11.60 26.00 33.01
N MET A 345 -10.69 25.04 32.83
CA MET A 345 -10.71 23.73 33.49
C MET A 345 -10.20 23.78 34.94
N GLN A 346 -9.42 24.81 35.29
CA GLN A 346 -8.99 25.06 36.68
C GLN A 346 -10.13 25.64 37.54
N THR A 347 -11.08 26.34 36.91
CA THR A 347 -12.28 26.89 37.57
C THR A 347 -13.47 25.94 37.56
N ASN A 348 -13.69 25.16 36.49
CA ASN A 348 -14.83 24.25 36.34
C ASN A 348 -14.36 22.88 35.84
N SER A 349 -14.00 22.01 36.78
CA SER A 349 -13.66 20.62 36.47
C SER A 349 -14.84 19.87 35.83
N PRO A 350 -14.61 19.10 34.74
CA PRO A 350 -15.67 18.36 34.07
C PRO A 350 -16.32 17.34 35.02
N LEU A 351 -17.64 17.35 35.04
CA LEU A 351 -18.48 16.48 35.86
C LEU A 351 -19.03 15.35 34.99
N LEU A 352 -18.57 14.13 35.23
CA LEU A 352 -19.18 12.94 34.64
C LEU A 352 -20.35 12.52 35.52
N SER A 353 -21.50 12.21 34.94
CA SER A 353 -22.62 11.68 35.71
C SER A 353 -23.37 10.61 34.95
N CYS A 354 -23.86 9.62 35.70
CA CYS A 354 -24.70 8.54 35.23
C CYS A 354 -25.96 8.50 36.07
N CYS A 355 -27.08 8.74 35.41
CA CYS A 355 -28.38 8.93 36.03
C CYS A 355 -29.38 7.88 35.57
N ILE A 356 -30.33 7.58 36.43
CA ILE A 356 -31.55 6.85 36.08
C ILE A 356 -32.74 7.82 36.03
N ASP A 357 -33.74 7.49 35.23
CA ASP A 357 -34.93 8.31 34.97
C ASP A 357 -35.92 8.38 36.14
N ARG A 358 -35.70 7.56 37.19
CA ARG A 358 -36.59 7.42 38.35
C ARG A 358 -35.82 7.46 39.66
N HIS A 359 -36.45 7.93 40.72
CA HIS A 359 -35.86 7.95 42.06
C HIS A 359 -35.98 6.57 42.73
N LEU A 360 -34.87 6.02 43.22
CA LEU A 360 -34.81 4.72 43.90
C LEU A 360 -34.12 4.87 45.27
N PRO A 361 -34.81 4.65 46.40
CA PRO A 361 -34.29 4.92 47.76
C PRO A 361 -33.05 4.10 48.16
N SER A 362 -32.86 2.92 47.55
CA SER A 362 -31.79 1.97 47.90
C SER A 362 -30.76 1.82 46.76
N LEU A 363 -30.58 2.84 45.93
CA LEU A 363 -29.59 2.83 44.85
C LEU A 363 -28.20 3.13 45.40
N THR A 364 -27.20 2.37 44.95
CA THR A 364 -25.78 2.61 45.26
C THR A 364 -25.00 2.78 43.96
N GLY A 365 -24.00 3.65 43.96
CA GLY A 365 -23.23 3.98 42.76
C GLY A 365 -21.72 3.95 43.01
N GLY A 366 -20.98 3.48 42.00
CA GLY A 366 -19.52 3.42 42.02
C GLY A 366 -18.89 3.72 40.66
N TRP A 367 -17.60 4.02 40.66
CA TRP A 367 -16.83 4.32 39.45
C TRP A 367 -15.58 3.45 39.36
N LYS A 368 -15.29 2.93 38.16
CA LYS A 368 -14.05 2.23 37.83
C LYS A 368 -13.34 2.99 36.72
N VAL A 369 -12.03 3.22 36.88
CA VAL A 369 -11.21 3.97 35.92
C VAL A 369 -10.22 3.00 35.27
N ASN A 370 -10.17 3.00 33.94
CA ASN A 370 -9.26 2.15 33.17
C ASN A 370 -8.66 2.94 31.99
N GLY A 371 -7.37 3.27 32.07
CA GLY A 371 -6.65 4.01 31.03
C GLY A 371 -5.18 4.24 31.35
N ALA A 372 -4.44 4.80 30.39
CA ALA A 372 -3.00 5.05 30.53
C ALA A 372 -2.66 6.24 31.45
N ILE A 373 -3.63 7.14 31.68
CA ILE A 373 -3.53 8.30 32.57
C ILE A 373 -4.48 8.09 33.75
N ASN A 374 -3.93 8.08 34.97
CA ASN A 374 -4.71 7.93 36.20
C ASN A 374 -5.05 9.31 36.78
N ILE A 375 -6.07 9.97 36.23
CA ILE A 375 -6.65 11.16 36.83
C ILE A 375 -7.75 10.74 37.81
N THR A 376 -7.54 11.03 39.10
CA THR A 376 -8.50 10.73 40.15
C THR A 376 -9.53 11.85 40.29
N GLY A 377 -10.79 11.50 40.51
CA GLY A 377 -11.87 12.44 40.79
C GLY A 377 -12.50 12.24 42.15
N VAL A 378 -13.33 13.21 42.56
CA VAL A 378 -14.20 13.10 43.74
C VAL A 378 -15.54 12.52 43.28
N SER A 379 -15.92 11.38 43.84
CA SER A 379 -17.23 10.76 43.59
C SER A 379 -18.27 11.33 44.57
N SER A 380 -19.39 11.83 44.05
CA SER A 380 -20.58 12.18 44.81
C SER A 380 -21.76 11.31 44.34
N PHE A 381 -22.70 11.06 45.24
CA PHE A 381 -23.91 10.32 44.93
C PHE A 381 -25.12 11.18 45.27
N SER A 382 -25.97 11.45 44.28
CA SER A 382 -27.25 12.12 44.44
C SER A 382 -28.39 11.09 44.35
N GLU A 383 -29.60 11.48 44.73
CA GLU A 383 -30.78 10.62 44.88
C GLU A 383 -31.10 9.70 43.69
N ASN A 384 -30.66 10.02 42.46
CA ASN A 384 -30.84 9.18 41.27
C ASN A 384 -29.61 9.16 40.33
N CYS A 385 -28.48 9.75 40.72
CA CYS A 385 -27.27 9.81 39.89
C CYS A 385 -25.99 9.55 40.69
N THR A 386 -25.05 8.87 40.06
CA THR A 386 -23.65 8.85 40.51
C THR A 386 -22.86 9.88 39.70
N GLU A 387 -22.13 10.74 40.39
CA GLU A 387 -21.37 11.85 39.83
C GLU A 387 -19.87 11.66 40.12
N TYR A 388 -19.01 12.02 39.18
CA TYR A 388 -17.57 11.92 39.28
C TYR A 388 -16.91 13.18 38.72
N ARG A 389 -16.41 14.03 39.62
CA ARG A 389 -15.75 15.28 39.27
C ARG A 389 -14.25 15.04 39.09
N LEU A 390 -13.76 15.19 37.86
CA LEU A 390 -12.35 14.94 37.52
C LEU A 390 -11.42 16.02 38.08
N ASN A 391 -10.40 15.66 38.85
CA ASN A 391 -9.40 16.62 39.34
C ASN A 391 -8.20 16.69 38.37
N ILE A 392 -8.20 17.67 37.48
CA ILE A 392 -7.22 17.77 36.39
C ILE A 392 -6.14 18.78 36.78
N ASP A 393 -4.90 18.31 36.87
CA ASP A 393 -3.71 19.14 37.11
C ASP A 393 -2.71 19.00 35.96
N GLN A 394 -1.97 20.08 35.68
CA GLN A 394 -0.99 20.19 34.60
C GLN A 394 0.12 19.12 34.71
N SER A 395 0.48 18.73 35.94
CA SER A 395 1.49 17.70 36.20
C SER A 395 1.05 16.28 35.85
N LEU A 396 -0.26 16.04 35.75
CA LEU A 396 -0.86 14.70 35.57
C LEU A 396 -1.02 14.31 34.09
N CYS A 397 -0.82 15.24 33.15
CA CYS A 397 -0.86 14.98 31.70
C CYS A 397 0.56 15.02 31.10
N PRO A 398 1.33 13.91 31.14
CA PRO A 398 2.65 13.87 30.51
C PRO A 398 2.51 13.93 28.98
N PRO A 399 3.47 14.58 28.27
CA PRO A 399 3.37 14.80 26.83
C PRO A 399 3.35 13.49 26.01
N GLU A 400 4.03 12.44 26.49
CA GLU A 400 4.04 11.10 25.88
C GLU A 400 2.66 10.41 25.86
N LYS A 401 1.76 10.81 26.76
CA LYS A 401 0.42 10.22 26.89
C LYS A 401 -0.69 11.14 26.40
N SER A 402 -0.36 12.29 25.80
CA SER A 402 -1.36 13.16 25.16
C SER A 402 -2.12 12.36 24.08
N GLY A 403 -3.42 12.62 23.93
CA GLY A 403 -4.36 11.89 23.06
C GLY A 403 -4.64 10.43 23.44
N THR A 404 -4.19 9.96 24.61
CA THR A 404 -4.64 8.67 25.13
C THR A 404 -6.05 8.78 25.69
N VAL A 405 -6.83 7.70 25.52
CA VAL A 405 -8.21 7.61 26.00
C VAL A 405 -8.23 6.86 27.33
N THR A 406 -8.90 7.45 28.32
CA THR A 406 -9.19 6.81 29.62
C THR A 406 -10.69 6.56 29.72
N THR A 407 -11.05 5.33 30.03
CA THR A 407 -12.46 4.92 30.15
C THR A 407 -12.88 4.98 31.61
N TYR A 408 -13.93 5.75 31.90
CA TYR A 408 -14.58 5.83 33.19
C TYR A 408 -15.89 5.04 33.13
N THR A 409 -15.96 3.94 33.87
CA THR A 409 -17.14 3.08 33.94
C THR A 409 -17.92 3.42 35.20
N CYS A 410 -19.11 3.98 35.04
CA CYS A 410 -20.05 4.13 36.14
C CYS A 410 -20.86 2.85 36.32
N GLU A 411 -21.13 2.52 37.57
CA GLU A 411 -21.84 1.33 37.97
C GLU A 411 -22.92 1.69 38.97
N LEU A 412 -24.16 1.34 38.66
CA LEU A 412 -25.30 1.53 39.55
C LEU A 412 -25.87 0.16 39.93
N GLN A 413 -26.12 0.00 41.23
CA GLN A 413 -26.65 -1.22 41.81
C GLN A 413 -27.85 -0.90 42.72
N THR A 414 -28.95 -1.62 42.53
CA THR A 414 -30.13 -1.56 43.40
C THR A 414 -29.85 -2.30 44.71
N GLY A 415 -30.53 -1.92 45.80
CA GLY A 415 -30.46 -2.64 47.08
C GLY A 415 -30.94 -4.10 47.05
N HIS A 416 -31.44 -4.58 45.90
CA HIS A 416 -32.03 -5.90 45.72
C HIS A 416 -31.31 -6.78 44.69
N GLY A 417 -30.23 -6.30 44.05
CA GLY A 417 -29.29 -7.12 43.30
C GLY A 417 -29.09 -6.74 41.82
N ALA A 418 -30.00 -5.99 41.20
CA ALA A 418 -29.83 -5.53 39.83
C ALA A 418 -28.62 -4.59 39.69
N ARG A 419 -27.79 -4.83 38.67
CA ARG A 419 -26.56 -4.06 38.38
C ARG A 419 -26.52 -3.68 36.91
N SER A 420 -26.22 -2.42 36.65
CA SER A 420 -26.02 -1.90 35.30
C SER A 420 -24.75 -1.04 35.27
N THR A 421 -24.07 -1.03 34.13
CA THR A 421 -22.80 -0.30 33.95
C THR A 421 -22.80 0.45 32.64
N GLN A 422 -22.24 1.67 32.64
CA GLN A 422 -22.10 2.49 31.44
C GLN A 422 -20.67 3.07 31.36
N ASN A 423 -20.09 3.08 30.16
CA ASN A 423 -18.74 3.59 29.92
C ASN A 423 -18.80 5.02 29.35
N ILE A 424 -17.93 5.90 29.85
CA ILE A 424 -17.68 7.25 29.34
C ILE A 424 -16.21 7.34 28.98
N ARG A 425 -15.88 7.70 27.73
CA ARG A 425 -14.48 7.83 27.28
C ARG A 425 -14.03 9.28 27.36
N VAL A 426 -12.91 9.50 28.03
CA VAL A 426 -12.30 10.82 28.18
C VAL A 426 -10.94 10.80 27.50
N MET A 427 -10.74 11.64 26.48
CA MET A 427 -9.44 11.83 25.83
C MET A 427 -8.76 13.07 26.38
N TYR A 428 -7.53 12.91 26.88
CA TYR A 428 -6.75 14.02 27.43
C TYR A 428 -5.80 14.58 26.39
N LEU A 429 -5.96 15.86 26.07
CA LEU A 429 -5.12 16.60 25.14
C LEU A 429 -4.26 17.62 25.89
N ARG A 430 -3.00 17.73 25.51
CA ARG A 430 -2.05 18.69 26.05
C ARG A 430 -1.56 19.61 24.93
N THR A 431 -1.61 20.92 25.17
CA THR A 431 -0.97 21.88 24.26
C THR A 431 0.53 21.61 24.21
N ALA A 432 1.05 21.37 23.01
CA ALA A 432 2.43 20.99 22.81
C ALA A 432 3.35 22.19 23.01
N GLN A 433 4.49 21.97 23.65
CA GLN A 433 5.60 22.91 23.63
C GLN A 433 6.39 22.69 22.34
N VAL A 434 6.12 23.55 21.36
CA VAL A 434 6.84 23.56 20.10
C VAL A 434 8.05 24.47 20.23
N THR A 435 9.22 23.96 19.83
CA THR A 435 10.46 24.73 19.73
C THR A 435 10.92 24.72 18.28
N ILE A 436 11.45 25.85 17.82
CA ILE A 436 11.97 26.00 16.47
C ILE A 436 13.42 26.49 16.56
N SER A 437 14.31 25.72 15.95
CA SER A 437 15.76 25.93 16.03
C SER A 437 16.33 25.96 14.61
N PRO A 438 16.79 27.13 14.13
CA PRO A 438 17.53 27.20 12.87
C PRO A 438 18.96 26.67 13.05
N SER A 439 19.50 26.06 12.01
CA SER A 439 20.92 25.65 11.92
C SER A 439 21.91 26.82 11.85
N ILE A 440 21.41 28.05 11.79
CA ILE A 440 22.14 29.30 11.56
C ILE A 440 21.77 30.35 12.62
N ASN A 441 22.64 31.34 12.84
CA ASN A 441 22.39 32.47 13.75
C ASN A 441 21.50 33.53 13.08
N SER A 442 20.24 33.17 12.78
CA SER A 442 19.16 34.04 12.26
C SER A 442 19.41 34.79 10.93
N SER A 443 20.58 34.62 10.30
CA SER A 443 20.90 35.24 9.01
C SER A 443 21.67 34.30 8.10
N VAL A 444 21.42 34.39 6.80
CA VAL A 444 22.06 33.54 5.78
C VAL A 444 22.22 34.33 4.49
N SER A 445 23.33 34.13 3.76
CA SER A 445 23.50 34.74 2.45
C SER A 445 22.68 34.04 1.38
N LYS A 446 22.19 34.79 0.41
CA LYS A 446 21.59 34.25 -0.82
C LYS A 446 22.51 33.21 -1.47
N GLY A 447 21.95 32.05 -1.81
CA GLY A 447 22.68 30.93 -2.41
C GLY A 447 23.24 29.90 -1.42
N TYR A 448 23.14 30.15 -0.11
CA TYR A 448 23.57 29.20 0.92
C TYR A 448 22.42 28.30 1.38
N ALA A 449 22.77 27.09 1.80
CA ALA A 449 21.83 26.16 2.40
C ALA A 449 21.61 26.46 3.88
N PHE A 450 20.42 26.19 4.39
CA PHE A 450 20.13 26.17 5.82
C PHE A 450 18.95 25.24 6.11
N ASN A 451 18.94 24.73 7.34
CA ASN A 451 17.85 23.90 7.86
C ASN A 451 17.17 24.60 9.03
N VAL A 452 15.86 24.40 9.14
CA VAL A 452 15.05 24.83 10.29
C VAL A 452 14.39 23.60 10.88
N THR A 453 14.72 23.28 12.13
CA THR A 453 14.18 22.13 12.84
C THR A 453 13.10 22.61 13.79
N CYS A 454 11.91 22.05 13.66
CA CYS A 454 10.78 22.26 14.54
C CYS A 454 10.53 20.99 15.34
N GLN A 455 10.55 21.07 16.66
CA GLN A 455 10.41 19.94 17.56
C GLN A 455 9.25 20.16 18.52
N SER A 456 8.41 19.14 18.66
CA SER A 456 7.31 19.08 19.61
C SER A 456 7.66 18.10 20.73
N ASP A 457 7.29 18.43 21.98
CA ASP A 457 7.35 17.51 23.11
C ASP A 457 6.27 16.41 23.01
N VAL A 458 5.19 16.66 22.26
CA VAL A 458 4.07 15.75 22.01
C VAL A 458 4.22 15.07 20.66
N SER A 459 4.10 13.73 20.62
CA SER A 459 4.30 12.91 19.42
C SER A 459 3.04 12.50 18.66
N ASN A 460 1.86 12.62 19.28
CA ASN A 460 0.58 12.28 18.67
C ASN A 460 -0.05 13.51 17.99
N TYR A 461 0.57 13.95 16.90
CA TYR A 461 0.05 15.02 16.03
C TYR A 461 -0.62 14.43 14.79
N ASP A 462 -1.61 15.14 14.25
CA ASP A 462 -2.33 14.77 13.02
C ASP A 462 -1.63 15.32 11.77
N SER A 463 -1.17 16.57 11.85
CA SER A 463 -0.49 17.24 10.76
C SER A 463 0.51 18.30 11.27
N ILE A 464 1.47 18.64 10.41
CA ILE A 464 2.44 19.72 10.64
C ILE A 464 2.34 20.66 9.46
N SER A 465 2.26 21.97 9.71
CA SER A 465 2.26 22.99 8.67
C SER A 465 3.38 24.00 8.88
N TRP A 466 3.97 24.43 7.77
CA TRP A 466 5.00 25.46 7.75
C TRP A 466 4.48 26.70 7.01
N LYS A 467 4.68 27.87 7.60
CA LYS A 467 4.34 29.17 7.01
C LYS A 467 5.51 30.13 7.11
N ILE A 468 5.68 30.98 6.11
CA ILE A 468 6.59 32.12 6.14
C ILE A 468 5.77 33.41 6.10
N LEU A 469 5.98 34.27 7.08
CA LEU A 469 5.49 35.64 7.10
C LEU A 469 6.59 36.58 6.58
N SER A 470 6.34 37.22 5.45
CA SER A 470 7.22 38.25 4.88
C SER A 470 6.42 39.54 4.69
N GLY A 471 6.60 40.50 5.59
CA GLY A 471 5.73 41.69 5.68
C GLY A 471 4.28 41.33 6.03
N ASN A 472 3.32 41.76 5.21
CA ASN A 472 1.89 41.45 5.38
C ASN A 472 1.43 40.17 4.64
N LYS A 473 2.34 39.46 3.94
CA LYS A 473 2.00 38.27 3.17
C LYS A 473 2.40 37.02 3.95
N SER A 474 1.42 36.17 4.25
CA SER A 474 1.63 34.81 4.75
C SER A 474 1.67 33.84 3.58
N LYS A 475 2.69 33.00 3.54
CA LYS A 475 2.87 31.95 2.52
C LYS A 475 2.96 30.60 3.20
N THR A 476 2.22 29.62 2.71
CA THR A 476 2.34 28.23 3.17
C THR A 476 3.43 27.55 2.36
N ILE A 477 4.35 26.86 3.03
CA ILE A 477 5.42 26.12 2.37
C ILE A 477 4.86 24.73 2.02
N ASP A 478 4.53 24.50 0.75
CA ASP A 478 4.06 23.21 0.23
C ASP A 478 5.19 22.54 -0.56
N CYS A 479 5.98 21.71 0.14
CA CYS A 479 7.22 21.16 -0.40
C CYS A 479 7.56 19.80 0.23
N ASP A 480 7.02 18.73 -0.34
CA ASP A 480 7.22 17.36 0.13
C ASP A 480 8.69 16.91 0.10
N MET A 481 9.50 17.45 -0.83
CA MET A 481 10.93 17.11 -0.94
C MET A 481 11.84 17.86 0.03
N CYS A 482 11.38 18.94 0.64
CA CYS A 482 12.21 19.73 1.56
C CYS A 482 11.74 19.68 3.01
N ILE A 483 10.58 19.08 3.29
CA ILE A 483 10.06 18.88 4.64
C ILE A 483 10.16 17.40 4.99
N GLU A 484 11.00 17.07 5.97
CA GLU A 484 11.09 15.73 6.52
C GLU A 484 10.43 15.67 7.88
N ASN A 485 9.41 14.83 8.01
CA ASN A 485 8.66 14.65 9.25
C ASN A 485 9.02 13.31 9.90
N SER A 486 9.32 13.33 11.20
CA SER A 486 9.52 12.14 12.03
C SER A 486 8.54 12.15 13.19
N LYS A 487 7.97 10.96 13.48
CA LYS A 487 7.06 10.76 14.63
C LYS A 487 7.78 10.42 15.93
N SER A 488 9.07 10.02 15.87
CA SER A 488 9.82 9.57 17.06
C SER A 488 11.32 9.83 16.89
N PRO A 489 11.85 10.98 17.38
CA PRO A 489 11.16 12.08 18.05
C PRO A 489 10.24 12.87 17.12
N ALA A 490 9.26 13.60 17.69
CA ALA A 490 8.29 14.39 16.94
C ALA A 490 8.94 15.67 16.40
N THR A 491 9.50 15.57 15.21
CA THR A 491 10.31 16.62 14.59
C THR A 491 9.94 16.80 13.13
N SER A 492 9.88 18.05 12.69
CA SER A 492 9.81 18.43 11.28
C SER A 492 11.03 19.25 10.91
N VAL A 493 11.74 18.85 9.86
CA VAL A 493 12.94 19.54 9.38
C VAL A 493 12.66 20.11 8.00
N LEU A 494 12.68 21.44 7.91
CA LEU A 494 12.64 22.17 6.64
C LEU A 494 14.08 22.40 6.15
N THR A 495 14.42 21.84 5.00
CA THR A 495 15.76 21.89 4.40
C THR A 495 15.75 22.76 3.16
N VAL A 496 16.37 23.94 3.23
CA VAL A 496 16.51 24.85 2.09
C VAL A 496 17.90 24.66 1.49
N LYS A 497 17.97 24.09 0.27
CA LYS A 497 19.25 23.82 -0.43
C LYS A 497 19.94 25.10 -0.92
N THR A 498 19.16 26.05 -1.42
CA THR A 498 19.66 27.31 -1.98
C THR A 498 18.71 28.44 -1.54
N SER A 499 19.17 29.32 -0.65
CA SER A 499 18.37 30.44 -0.18
C SER A 499 18.17 31.51 -1.28
N THR A 500 16.93 31.98 -1.40
CA THR A 500 16.55 33.14 -2.21
C THR A 500 15.96 34.22 -1.32
N GLN A 501 15.74 35.42 -1.86
CA GLN A 501 15.18 36.53 -1.08
C GLN A 501 13.79 36.20 -0.52
N ASP A 502 13.04 35.32 -1.19
CA ASP A 502 11.70 34.90 -0.79
C ASP A 502 11.68 34.00 0.46
N TRP A 503 12.83 33.41 0.82
CA TRP A 503 13.01 32.68 2.07
C TRP A 503 13.30 33.61 3.27
N GLY A 504 13.37 34.92 3.05
CA GLY A 504 13.47 35.91 4.13
C GLY A 504 12.14 36.15 4.81
N GLY A 505 12.06 35.94 6.12
CA GLY A 505 10.85 36.18 6.90
C GLY A 505 10.78 35.41 8.22
N THR A 506 9.62 35.49 8.86
CA THR A 506 9.32 34.77 10.09
C THR A 506 8.66 33.43 9.76
N TYR A 507 9.37 32.35 10.03
CA TYR A 507 8.91 30.98 9.89
C TYR A 507 8.02 30.65 11.06
N ILE A 508 6.84 30.09 10.79
CA ILE A 508 5.92 29.54 11.78
C ILE A 508 5.77 28.07 11.45
N CYS A 509 6.09 27.23 12.42
CA CYS A 509 5.80 25.80 12.37
C CYS A 509 4.66 25.52 13.34
N THR A 510 3.59 24.89 12.85
CA THR A 510 2.40 24.56 13.63
C THR A 510 2.19 23.04 13.63
N PHE A 511 2.18 22.45 14.82
CA PHE A 511 1.71 21.09 15.07
C PHE A 511 0.22 21.12 15.39
N SER A 512 -0.58 20.36 14.65
CA SER A 512 -2.02 20.27 14.85
C SER A 512 -2.38 18.90 15.44
N GLN A 513 -3.16 18.92 16.53
CA GLN A 513 -3.67 17.76 17.25
C GLN A 513 -5.18 17.94 17.47
N LYS A 514 -6.00 17.24 16.69
CA LYS A 514 -7.43 17.48 16.47
C LYS A 514 -7.72 18.96 16.20
N TYR A 515 -8.10 19.71 17.24
CA TYR A 515 -8.44 21.13 17.19
C TYR A 515 -7.41 22.02 17.91
N LEU A 516 -6.41 21.44 18.58
CA LEU A 516 -5.34 22.19 19.23
C LEU A 516 -4.21 22.44 18.23
N GLU A 517 -3.87 23.71 18.05
CA GLU A 517 -2.71 24.14 17.28
C GLU A 517 -1.65 24.69 18.22
N SER A 518 -0.46 24.12 18.17
CA SER A 518 0.70 24.61 18.90
C SER A 518 1.75 25.06 17.89
N SER A 519 2.24 26.29 18.03
CA SER A 519 3.16 26.87 17.05
C SER A 519 4.35 27.56 17.71
N ALA A 520 5.46 27.56 16.98
CA ALA A 520 6.66 28.32 17.33
C ALA A 520 7.12 29.09 16.11
N ASN A 521 7.83 30.21 16.34
CA ASN A 521 8.31 31.05 15.26
C ASN A 521 9.79 31.43 15.39
N VAL A 522 10.43 31.65 14.25
CA VAL A 522 11.81 32.17 14.15
C VAL A 522 11.94 33.03 12.91
N THR A 523 12.68 34.14 13.01
CA THR A 523 12.96 35.02 11.88
C THR A 523 14.32 34.69 11.27
N ILE A 524 14.35 34.59 9.95
CA ILE A 524 15.58 34.37 9.18
C ILE A 524 15.71 35.50 8.17
N ASP A 525 16.82 36.23 8.27
CA ASP A 525 17.18 37.30 7.35
C ASP A 525 18.08 36.78 6.22
N VAL A 526 17.60 36.84 4.98
CA VAL A 526 18.39 36.51 3.80
C VAL A 526 19.16 37.75 3.32
N ILE A 527 20.48 37.69 3.48
CA ILE A 527 21.42 38.75 3.14
C ILE A 527 21.87 38.59 1.68
N SER A 528 22.07 39.70 0.98
CA SER A 528 22.46 39.63 -0.43
C SER A 528 23.89 39.11 -0.55
N LEU A 529 24.10 38.24 -1.54
CA LEU A 529 25.42 37.81 -1.97
C LEU A 529 25.29 37.45 -3.45
N PRO A 530 26.25 37.85 -4.31
CA PRO A 530 26.16 37.51 -5.72
C PRO A 530 26.29 36.00 -5.91
N LEU A 531 25.36 35.39 -6.64
CA LEU A 531 25.48 33.98 -7.01
C LEU A 531 26.69 33.81 -7.95
N LYS A 532 27.43 32.70 -7.81
CA LYS A 532 28.64 32.41 -8.60
C LYS A 532 28.44 32.62 -10.11
N GLN A 533 27.31 32.14 -10.64
CA GLN A 533 26.93 32.26 -12.06
C GLN A 533 26.54 33.67 -12.53
N ASN A 534 26.28 34.59 -11.59
CA ASN A 534 25.94 35.98 -11.87
C ASN A 534 27.14 36.91 -11.71
N ILE A 535 28.33 36.38 -11.42
CA ILE A 535 29.58 37.15 -11.41
C ILE A 535 30.20 37.05 -12.80
N LEU A 536 30.20 38.16 -13.52
CA LEU A 536 30.82 38.26 -14.83
C LEU A 536 32.32 38.40 -14.67
N ILE A 537 33.12 37.56 -15.35
CA ILE A 537 34.58 37.67 -15.37
C ILE A 537 35.06 38.01 -16.79
N ASP A 538 35.99 38.96 -16.91
CA ASP A 538 36.60 39.34 -18.17
C ASP A 538 38.12 39.52 -18.01
N PRO A 539 38.95 38.77 -18.76
CA PRO A 539 38.59 37.65 -19.63
C PRO A 539 38.20 36.39 -18.85
N ILE A 540 37.53 35.42 -19.49
CA ILE A 540 37.28 34.08 -18.93
C ILE A 540 38.54 33.21 -19.10
N ALA A 541 39.16 33.28 -20.28
CA ALA A 541 40.45 32.69 -20.55
C ALA A 541 41.24 33.58 -21.51
N ALA A 542 42.51 33.86 -21.21
CA ALA A 542 43.36 34.69 -22.06
C ALA A 542 44.84 34.27 -21.95
N SER A 543 45.64 34.65 -22.94
CA SER A 543 47.10 34.55 -22.81
C SER A 543 47.66 35.84 -22.21
N VAL A 544 48.64 35.71 -21.32
CA VAL A 544 49.29 36.81 -20.61
C VAL A 544 50.78 36.80 -20.93
N GLN A 545 51.27 37.92 -21.43
CA GLN A 545 52.68 38.10 -21.71
C GLN A 545 53.45 38.46 -20.44
N CYS A 546 54.59 37.82 -20.21
CA CYS A 546 55.45 38.08 -19.05
C CYS A 546 55.87 39.54 -18.95
N LYS A 547 55.84 40.13 -17.75
CA LYS A 547 56.15 41.55 -17.47
C LYS A 547 55.22 42.58 -18.13
N VAL A 548 54.16 42.13 -18.80
CA VAL A 548 53.12 43.00 -19.36
C VAL A 548 51.90 42.96 -18.45
N GLN A 549 51.28 44.12 -18.28
CA GLN A 549 50.11 44.27 -17.43
C GLN A 549 48.86 43.75 -18.15
N GLN A 550 48.14 42.81 -17.52
CA GLN A 550 46.85 42.32 -17.98
C GLN A 550 45.76 42.77 -17.01
N THR A 551 44.77 43.50 -17.53
CA THR A 551 43.58 43.85 -16.76
C THR A 551 42.68 42.63 -16.59
N LEU A 552 42.33 42.35 -15.33
CA LEU A 552 41.34 41.37 -14.92
C LEU A 552 40.15 42.13 -14.30
N GLU A 553 38.93 41.74 -14.67
CA GLU A 553 37.71 42.42 -14.27
C GLU A 553 36.66 41.41 -13.79
N CYS A 554 36.02 41.71 -12.66
CA CYS A 554 34.82 41.03 -12.18
C CYS A 554 33.67 42.01 -12.01
N CYS A 555 32.54 41.77 -12.67
CA CYS A 555 31.38 42.65 -12.61
C CYS A 555 30.16 41.95 -12.02
N ILE A 556 29.37 42.72 -11.28
CA ILE A 556 28.04 42.34 -10.78
C ILE A 556 27.01 43.39 -11.18
N SER A 557 25.72 43.04 -11.15
CA SER A 557 24.64 44.00 -11.42
C SER A 557 24.57 45.10 -10.36
N THR A 558 24.26 46.34 -10.77
CA THR A 558 24.09 47.49 -9.88
C THR A 558 22.89 47.39 -8.96
N ASN A 559 21.97 46.44 -9.19
CA ASN A 559 20.80 46.21 -8.32
C ASN A 559 21.18 45.50 -7.00
N SER A 560 22.45 45.18 -6.79
CA SER A 560 22.94 44.67 -5.52
C SER A 560 23.04 45.82 -4.50
N VAL A 561 22.21 45.75 -3.46
CA VAL A 561 21.99 46.84 -2.48
C VAL A 561 23.08 46.91 -1.41
N GLU A 562 24.01 45.95 -1.37
CA GLU A 562 25.00 45.78 -0.31
C GLU A 562 26.43 46.14 -0.78
N ASP A 563 27.20 46.83 0.06
CA ASP A 563 28.61 47.09 -0.22
C ASP A 563 29.46 45.87 0.17
N TYR A 564 29.86 45.08 -0.84
CA TYR A 564 30.73 43.93 -0.66
C TYR A 564 32.19 44.33 -0.52
N THR A 565 32.93 43.61 0.33
CA THR A 565 34.39 43.63 0.29
C THR A 565 34.86 42.67 -0.80
N VAL A 566 35.51 43.20 -1.83
CA VAL A 566 35.95 42.40 -2.98
C VAL A 566 37.47 42.36 -3.04
N THR A 567 38.04 41.18 -3.22
CA THR A 567 39.48 40.98 -3.39
C THR A 567 39.73 40.09 -4.61
N PHE A 568 40.83 40.31 -5.30
CA PHE A 568 41.31 39.40 -6.35
C PHE A 568 42.32 38.44 -5.76
N VAL A 569 42.16 37.13 -6.00
CA VAL A 569 43.07 36.10 -5.53
C VAL A 569 43.83 35.51 -6.70
N VAL A 570 45.16 35.57 -6.65
CA VAL A 570 46.07 34.99 -7.65
C VAL A 570 47.19 34.26 -6.93
N ARG A 571 47.42 32.97 -7.23
CA ARG A 571 48.40 32.11 -6.52
C ARG A 571 48.29 32.21 -4.98
N GLN A 572 47.05 32.25 -4.47
CA GLN A 572 46.74 32.39 -3.02
C GLN A 572 47.03 33.76 -2.39
N ASN A 573 47.56 34.73 -3.15
CA ASN A 573 47.73 36.10 -2.68
C ASN A 573 46.46 36.93 -2.95
N GLU A 574 45.99 37.67 -1.94
CA GLU A 574 44.83 38.55 -2.06
C GLU A 574 45.25 39.99 -2.36
N PHE A 575 44.62 40.60 -3.36
CA PHE A 575 44.91 41.96 -3.82
C PHE A 575 43.66 42.85 -3.73
N GLN A 576 43.87 44.10 -3.30
CA GLN A 576 42.84 45.13 -3.26
C GLN A 576 42.55 45.66 -4.66
N VAL A 577 41.28 46.00 -4.92
CA VAL A 577 40.77 46.22 -6.28
C VAL A 577 40.16 47.62 -6.44
N GLY A 578 40.24 48.17 -7.64
CA GLY A 578 39.56 49.40 -8.00
C GLY A 578 38.10 49.14 -8.36
N ARG A 579 37.17 49.93 -7.81
CA ARG A 579 35.73 49.88 -8.13
C ARG A 579 35.40 50.90 -9.23
N LYS A 580 34.73 50.46 -10.31
CA LYS A 580 34.26 51.33 -11.40
C LYS A 580 32.84 50.95 -11.82
N LYS A 581 31.94 51.93 -11.91
CA LYS A 581 30.59 51.74 -12.47
C LYS A 581 30.66 51.82 -14.00
N LYS A 582 30.14 50.81 -14.70
CA LYS A 582 30.03 50.73 -16.17
C LYS A 582 28.58 50.44 -16.54
N GLY A 583 27.80 51.49 -16.84
CA GLY A 583 26.35 51.34 -17.06
C GLY A 583 25.64 50.76 -15.82
N ASN A 584 24.88 49.68 -16.01
CA ASN A 584 24.18 48.92 -14.96
C ASN A 584 25.05 47.83 -14.31
N LEU A 585 26.38 47.89 -14.49
CA LEU A 585 27.33 46.98 -13.86
C LEU A 585 28.27 47.72 -12.91
N LEU A 586 28.54 47.06 -11.79
CA LEU A 586 29.56 47.42 -10.84
C LEU A 586 30.74 46.48 -11.00
N CYS A 587 31.86 47.01 -11.51
CA CYS A 587 33.02 46.23 -11.89
C CYS A 587 34.22 46.51 -10.99
N TYR A 588 34.87 45.45 -10.57
CA TYR A 588 36.08 45.44 -9.77
C TYR A 588 37.24 45.05 -10.67
N MET A 589 38.23 45.92 -10.79
CA MET A 589 39.34 45.77 -11.72
C MET A 589 40.66 45.64 -10.97
N TYR A 590 41.49 44.70 -11.42
CA TYR A 590 42.86 44.54 -10.97
C TYR A 590 43.78 44.36 -12.16
N ASN A 591 44.87 45.12 -12.20
CA ASN A 591 45.83 45.03 -13.27
C ASN A 591 47.01 44.14 -12.85
N TYR A 592 46.95 42.86 -13.22
CA TYR A 592 47.94 41.86 -12.86
C TYR A 592 49.19 41.96 -13.73
N THR A 593 50.37 41.72 -13.14
CA THR A 593 51.63 41.61 -13.87
C THR A 593 52.42 40.43 -13.31
N GLU A 594 52.65 39.41 -14.15
CA GLU A 594 53.46 38.25 -13.75
C GLU A 594 54.96 38.56 -13.92
N THR A 595 55.74 38.24 -12.89
CA THR A 595 57.19 38.50 -12.85
C THR A 595 58.02 37.22 -12.97
N GLU A 596 57.46 36.05 -12.61
CA GLU A 596 58.14 34.75 -12.67
C GLU A 596 57.41 33.74 -13.59
N CYS A 597 57.93 33.55 -14.80
CA CYS A 597 57.32 32.71 -15.85
C CYS A 597 57.93 31.30 -16.01
N SER A 598 58.73 30.82 -15.05
CA SER A 598 59.64 29.68 -15.25
C SER A 598 59.13 28.31 -14.78
N LYS A 599 57.93 28.17 -14.19
CA LYS A 599 57.45 26.89 -13.61
C LYS A 599 56.01 26.46 -13.92
N GLU A 600 55.09 27.36 -14.27
CA GLU A 600 53.68 27.03 -14.57
C GLU A 600 53.29 27.54 -15.95
N LYS A 601 52.55 26.73 -16.73
CA LYS A 601 52.03 27.15 -18.05
C LYS A 601 50.64 27.79 -17.98
N GLU A 602 49.91 27.56 -16.90
CA GLU A 602 48.55 28.05 -16.68
C GLU A 602 48.38 28.55 -15.25
N LEU A 603 47.83 29.75 -15.11
CA LEU A 603 47.55 30.46 -13.88
C LEU A 603 46.05 30.60 -13.71
N ALA A 604 45.55 30.46 -12.47
CA ALA A 604 44.16 30.72 -12.14
C ALA A 604 44.04 31.98 -11.26
N ALA A 605 43.12 32.86 -11.63
CA ALA A 605 42.74 34.03 -10.84
C ALA A 605 41.23 34.04 -10.60
N TYR A 606 40.76 34.54 -9.46
CA TYR A 606 39.32 34.68 -9.21
C TYR A 606 39.03 35.85 -8.28
N CYS A 607 37.78 36.29 -8.26
CA CYS A 607 37.31 37.34 -7.37
C CYS A 607 36.57 36.75 -6.18
N LYS A 608 36.93 37.21 -5.00
CA LYS A 608 36.32 36.84 -3.72
C LYS A 608 35.47 37.99 -3.23
N PHE A 609 34.16 37.78 -3.17
CA PHE A 609 33.20 38.73 -2.62
C PHE A 609 32.84 38.29 -1.20
N VAL A 610 32.92 39.20 -0.23
CA VAL A 610 32.56 38.96 1.17
C VAL A 610 31.50 39.97 1.58
N ASN A 611 30.41 39.50 2.18
CA ASN A 611 29.34 40.36 2.69
C ASN A 611 29.53 40.70 4.18
N ARG A 612 28.59 41.45 4.76
CA ARG A 612 28.70 41.95 6.15
C ARG A 612 28.66 40.88 7.24
N ILE A 613 28.16 39.66 6.95
CA ILE A 613 28.18 38.53 7.89
C ILE A 613 29.40 37.61 7.70
N GLY A 614 30.37 38.01 6.87
CA GLY A 614 31.62 37.29 6.64
C GLY A 614 31.48 36.04 5.75
N GLN A 615 30.31 35.78 5.19
CA GLN A 615 30.12 34.73 4.18
C GLN A 615 30.66 35.22 2.82
N GLN A 616 31.22 34.29 2.04
CA GLN A 616 31.97 34.63 0.84
C GLN A 616 31.55 33.82 -0.38
N VAL A 617 31.74 34.39 -1.56
CA VAL A 617 31.56 33.69 -2.83
C VAL A 617 32.74 33.99 -3.73
N ASN A 618 33.29 32.92 -4.33
CA ASN A 618 34.35 33.03 -5.30
C ASN A 618 33.75 32.95 -6.71
N SER A 619 34.20 33.81 -7.61
CA SER A 619 33.86 33.72 -9.03
C SER A 619 34.38 32.41 -9.63
N GLU A 620 33.97 32.10 -10.86
CA GLU A 620 34.70 31.13 -11.67
C GLU A 620 36.16 31.57 -11.86
N SER A 621 37.04 30.59 -12.07
CA SER A 621 38.47 30.83 -12.26
C SER A 621 38.74 31.37 -13.66
N ILE A 622 39.35 32.56 -13.71
CA ILE A 622 39.96 33.14 -14.90
C ILE A 622 41.22 32.33 -15.21
N ARG A 623 41.29 31.77 -16.42
CA ARG A 623 42.44 30.99 -16.90
C ARG A 623 43.42 31.85 -17.67
N LEU A 624 44.64 31.95 -17.19
CA LEU A 624 45.68 32.79 -17.76
C LEU A 624 46.83 31.91 -18.26
N HIS A 625 47.06 31.89 -19.56
CA HIS A 625 48.16 31.14 -20.17
C HIS A 625 49.38 32.02 -20.33
N LEU A 626 50.49 31.67 -19.68
CA LEU A 626 51.71 32.47 -19.72
C LEU A 626 52.45 32.27 -21.05
N ILE A 627 52.81 33.37 -21.72
CA ILE A 627 53.52 33.37 -23.00
C ILE A 627 54.76 34.28 -22.96
N THR A 628 55.80 33.89 -23.70
CA THR A 628 57.04 34.65 -23.81
C THR A 628 56.98 35.65 -24.98
N ASP A 629 57.80 36.71 -24.93
CA ASP A 629 57.79 37.82 -25.90
C ASP A 629 58.04 37.36 -27.36
N MET A 630 58.78 36.27 -27.57
CA MET A 630 59.10 35.76 -28.92
C MET A 630 57.94 35.01 -29.60
N GLU A 631 56.86 34.69 -28.89
CA GLU A 631 55.81 33.77 -29.36
C GLU A 631 54.50 34.48 -29.75
N VAL A 632 54.39 35.79 -29.57
CA VAL A 632 53.17 36.56 -29.81
C VAL A 632 52.82 36.64 -31.30
N SER A 633 51.66 36.09 -31.70
CA SER A 633 51.14 36.17 -33.08
C SER A 633 49.97 37.14 -33.23
N CYS A 634 49.01 37.11 -32.31
CA CYS A 634 47.86 38.02 -32.28
C CYS A 634 48.06 39.05 -31.16
N SER A 635 48.06 40.33 -31.51
CA SER A 635 48.12 41.44 -30.53
C SER A 635 47.25 42.59 -31.01
N ASN A 636 46.17 42.86 -30.28
CA ASN A 636 45.26 43.98 -30.52
C ASN A 636 44.55 44.38 -29.21
N SER A 637 43.59 45.32 -29.27
CA SER A 637 42.78 45.74 -28.12
C SER A 637 41.95 44.62 -27.47
N PHE A 638 41.81 43.45 -28.11
CA PHE A 638 41.12 42.31 -27.53
C PHE A 638 42.01 41.49 -26.59
N GLY A 639 43.32 41.44 -26.83
CA GLY A 639 44.26 40.67 -26.04
C GLY A 639 45.44 40.16 -26.88
N ILE A 640 46.36 39.46 -26.20
CA ILE A 640 47.59 38.92 -26.76
C ILE A 640 47.47 37.39 -26.84
N GLY A 641 48.06 36.73 -27.84
CA GLY A 641 48.06 35.26 -27.97
C GLY A 641 48.99 34.72 -29.06
N ILE A 642 49.35 33.44 -28.96
CA ILE A 642 50.13 32.70 -29.96
C ILE A 642 49.21 32.17 -31.09
N GLU A 643 49.76 31.75 -32.24
CA GLU A 643 48.94 31.17 -33.32
C GLU A 643 48.19 29.92 -32.83
N GLY A 644 46.89 29.86 -33.08
CA GLY A 644 46.01 28.79 -32.57
C GLY A 644 45.58 28.94 -31.11
N ALA A 645 46.07 29.95 -30.38
CA ALA A 645 45.61 30.23 -29.02
C ALA A 645 44.13 30.61 -28.99
N THR A 646 43.48 30.35 -27.86
CA THR A 646 42.08 30.68 -27.62
C THR A 646 41.97 31.84 -26.63
N LEU A 647 41.07 32.77 -26.93
CA LEU A 647 40.67 33.88 -26.07
C LEU A 647 39.18 33.74 -25.84
N ILE A 648 38.79 33.57 -24.58
CA ILE A 648 37.39 33.40 -24.20
C ILE A 648 36.96 34.66 -23.45
N LYS A 649 35.99 35.36 -24.02
CA LYS A 649 35.40 36.57 -23.43
C LYS A 649 33.95 36.35 -23.05
N PRO A 650 33.45 37.05 -22.03
CA PRO A 650 32.04 37.01 -21.69
C PRO A 650 31.18 37.66 -22.77
N CYS A 651 29.90 37.32 -22.79
CA CYS A 651 28.91 37.95 -23.65
C CYS A 651 28.57 39.36 -23.16
N ARG A 652 29.09 40.38 -23.84
CA ARG A 652 28.68 41.77 -23.67
C ARG A 652 27.68 42.15 -24.74
N ASP A 653 26.47 42.52 -24.31
CA ASP A 653 25.54 43.25 -25.15
C ASP A 653 25.67 44.74 -24.86
N LEU A 654 26.21 45.50 -25.82
CA LEU A 654 26.42 46.95 -25.68
C LEU A 654 25.12 47.73 -25.89
N ASN A 655 24.05 47.10 -26.39
CA ASN A 655 22.78 47.73 -26.73
C ASN A 655 21.67 47.47 -25.70
N ASN A 656 21.91 46.62 -24.69
CA ASN A 656 20.91 46.29 -23.68
C ASN A 656 21.07 47.15 -22.41
N PRO A 657 20.06 47.92 -21.99
CA PRO A 657 20.09 48.68 -20.73
C PRO A 657 20.20 47.79 -19.47
N ASP A 658 19.86 46.49 -19.49
CA ASP A 658 19.74 45.66 -18.27
C ASP A 658 20.95 44.75 -17.92
N GLY A 659 22.04 44.78 -18.68
CA GLY A 659 23.26 44.02 -18.35
C GLY A 659 23.51 42.78 -19.22
N PHE A 660 24.64 42.11 -18.95
CA PHE A 660 25.19 41.02 -19.75
C PHE A 660 24.26 39.80 -19.86
N THR A 661 24.38 39.03 -20.93
CA THR A 661 23.76 37.71 -21.04
C THR A 661 24.75 36.62 -20.68
N ARG A 662 24.27 35.48 -20.17
CA ARG A 662 25.13 34.32 -19.91
C ARG A 662 25.66 33.72 -21.20
N GLY A 663 26.77 32.99 -21.07
CA GLY A 663 27.49 32.40 -22.19
C GLY A 663 28.84 33.06 -22.42
N ASN A 664 29.54 32.62 -23.46
CA ASN A 664 30.84 33.17 -23.82
C ASN A 664 31.05 33.20 -25.35
N LYS A 665 32.01 34.01 -25.77
CA LYS A 665 32.51 34.03 -27.15
C LYS A 665 33.93 33.47 -27.16
N ILE A 666 34.13 32.46 -27.98
CA ILE A 666 35.43 31.81 -28.17
C ILE A 666 36.06 32.39 -29.42
N TYR A 667 37.20 33.04 -29.25
CA TYR A 667 38.04 33.55 -30.32
C TYR A 667 39.26 32.66 -30.48
N LYS A 668 39.66 32.41 -31.73
CA LYS A 668 40.88 31.69 -32.07
C LYS A 668 41.82 32.61 -32.82
N CYS A 669 43.08 32.63 -32.40
CA CYS A 669 44.12 33.37 -33.11
C CYS A 669 44.43 32.64 -34.43
N SER A 670 44.08 33.29 -35.55
CA SER A 670 44.34 32.79 -36.89
C SER A 670 44.78 33.93 -37.80
N ASN A 671 45.91 33.75 -38.48
CA ASN A 671 46.50 34.75 -39.37
C ASN A 671 46.72 36.10 -38.67
N LYS A 672 47.35 36.10 -37.48
CA LYS A 672 47.62 37.32 -36.69
C LYS A 672 46.38 38.13 -36.28
N SER A 673 45.19 37.55 -36.38
CA SER A 673 43.92 38.18 -36.01
C SER A 673 43.05 37.24 -35.17
N TRP A 674 42.31 37.80 -34.22
CA TRP A 674 41.30 37.06 -33.45
C TRP A 674 40.04 36.86 -34.29
N LYS A 675 39.68 35.61 -34.60
CA LYS A 675 38.44 35.25 -35.31
C LYS A 675 37.48 34.53 -34.36
N ILE A 676 36.18 34.80 -34.48
CA ILE A 676 35.15 34.10 -33.70
C ILE A 676 35.08 32.65 -34.22
N GLU A 677 35.34 31.69 -33.35
CA GLU A 677 35.20 30.25 -33.62
C GLU A 677 33.81 29.77 -33.18
N ARG A 678 33.31 30.27 -32.04
CA ARG A 678 31.99 29.91 -31.49
C ARG A 678 31.37 31.07 -30.71
N ASN A 679 30.05 31.22 -30.82
CA ASN A 679 29.27 32.25 -30.13
C ASN A 679 28.15 31.59 -29.30
N ASP A 680 28.42 31.37 -28.02
CA ASP A 680 27.49 30.70 -27.10
C ASP A 680 26.71 31.70 -26.23
N CYS A 681 26.52 32.92 -26.74
CA CYS A 681 25.76 33.95 -26.03
C CYS A 681 24.27 33.67 -26.07
N LEU A 682 23.64 33.69 -24.89
CA LEU A 682 22.19 33.64 -24.79
C LEU A 682 21.56 34.95 -25.25
N SER A 683 20.38 34.87 -25.85
CA SER A 683 19.54 36.03 -26.10
C SER A 683 18.99 36.57 -24.77
N ALA A 684 18.71 37.87 -24.69
CA ALA A 684 18.19 38.48 -23.47
C ALA A 684 16.88 37.81 -22.99
N PRO A 685 15.89 37.49 -23.86
CA PRO A 685 14.68 36.79 -23.44
C PRO A 685 14.95 35.40 -22.84
N VAL A 686 15.83 34.60 -23.46
CA VAL A 686 16.18 33.25 -22.99
C VAL A 686 16.98 33.31 -21.68
N ASN A 687 17.88 34.28 -21.55
CA ASN A 687 18.62 34.53 -20.31
C ASN A 687 17.70 34.92 -19.15
N ASN A 688 16.69 35.76 -19.41
CA ASN A 688 15.70 36.15 -18.41
C ASN A 688 14.82 34.97 -18.00
N LEU A 689 14.41 34.13 -18.94
CA LEU A 689 13.72 32.87 -18.64
C LEU A 689 14.58 31.97 -17.75
N LEU A 690 15.83 31.73 -18.12
CA LEU A 690 16.74 30.88 -17.33
C LEU A 690 16.90 31.40 -15.90
N THR A 691 17.06 32.71 -15.74
CA THR A 691 17.13 33.35 -14.42
C THR A 691 15.81 33.21 -13.65
N GLY A 692 14.67 33.28 -14.35
CA GLY A 692 13.34 33.05 -13.78
C GLY A 692 13.13 31.61 -13.31
N ALA A 693 13.58 30.61 -14.09
CA ALA A 693 13.52 29.19 -13.70
C ALA A 693 14.31 28.93 -12.42
N GLU A 694 15.54 29.47 -12.33
CA GLU A 694 16.39 29.33 -11.14
C GLU A 694 15.75 29.98 -9.91
N ALA A 695 15.11 31.14 -10.09
CA ALA A 695 14.39 31.79 -9.01
C ALA A 695 13.17 30.97 -8.58
N LEU A 696 12.41 30.41 -9.54
CA LEU A 696 11.22 29.61 -9.31
C LEU A 696 11.52 28.31 -8.57
N VAL A 697 12.48 27.51 -9.03
CA VAL A 697 12.84 26.22 -8.42
C VAL A 697 13.33 26.39 -6.99
N ASN A 698 13.98 27.52 -6.69
CA ASN A 698 14.45 27.85 -5.36
C ASN A 698 13.46 28.75 -4.58
N SER A 699 12.22 28.90 -5.04
CA SER A 699 11.17 29.68 -4.36
C SER A 699 10.36 28.79 -3.42
N PRO A 700 9.90 29.30 -2.25
CA PRO A 700 8.96 28.58 -1.40
C PRO A 700 7.59 28.36 -2.06
N ASP A 701 7.24 29.14 -3.10
CA ASP A 701 5.96 29.07 -3.82
C ASP A 701 6.09 28.43 -5.21
N ALA A 702 7.11 27.58 -5.41
CA ALA A 702 7.44 27.02 -6.72
C ALA A 702 6.25 26.34 -7.40
N LYS A 703 5.51 25.50 -6.66
CA LYS A 703 4.31 24.79 -7.14
C LYS A 703 3.22 25.74 -7.62
N ALA A 704 2.90 26.77 -6.84
CA ALA A 704 1.83 27.72 -7.16
C ALA A 704 2.16 28.62 -8.37
N ASN A 705 3.43 29.00 -8.54
CA ASN A 705 3.86 29.89 -9.62
C ASN A 705 4.24 29.14 -10.91
N LEU A 706 4.38 27.82 -10.87
CA LEU A 706 4.79 27.00 -12.01
C LEU A 706 3.88 27.14 -13.25
N PRO A 707 2.53 27.09 -13.14
CA PRO A 707 1.65 27.22 -14.31
C PRO A 707 1.85 28.56 -15.06
N THR A 708 1.97 29.66 -14.31
CA THR A 708 2.21 30.99 -14.89
C THR A 708 3.58 31.08 -15.57
N TYR A 709 4.61 30.51 -14.95
CA TYR A 709 5.95 30.47 -15.53
C TYR A 709 6.00 29.63 -16.82
N LEU A 710 5.36 28.45 -16.84
CA LEU A 710 5.28 27.60 -18.03
C LEU A 710 4.55 28.29 -19.19
N ALA A 711 3.54 29.11 -18.89
CA ALA A 711 2.85 29.92 -19.91
C ALA A 711 3.80 30.96 -20.55
N ASP A 712 4.55 31.70 -19.74
CA ASP A 712 5.56 32.68 -20.20
C ASP A 712 6.70 31.99 -20.97
N LEU A 713 7.17 30.84 -20.49
CA LEU A 713 8.18 30.01 -21.14
C LEU A 713 7.73 29.60 -22.55
N ARG A 714 6.51 29.07 -22.68
CA ARG A 714 5.94 28.69 -23.98
C ARG A 714 5.86 29.89 -24.93
N GLU A 715 5.34 31.03 -24.47
CA GLU A 715 5.14 32.22 -25.30
C GLU A 715 6.47 32.78 -25.82
N LYS A 716 7.46 32.94 -24.93
CA LYS A 716 8.79 33.45 -25.29
C LYS A 716 9.57 32.48 -26.15
N THR A 717 9.50 31.17 -25.88
CA THR A 717 10.12 30.13 -26.72
C THR A 717 9.58 30.19 -28.15
N LYS A 718 8.26 30.34 -28.30
CA LYS A 718 7.61 30.50 -29.62
C LYS A 718 8.11 31.76 -30.35
N LYS A 719 8.26 32.89 -29.64
CA LYS A 719 8.76 34.15 -30.23
C LYS A 719 10.24 34.04 -30.66
N GLU A 720 11.07 33.35 -29.89
CA GLU A 720 12.51 33.19 -30.11
C GLU A 720 12.90 31.96 -30.95
N GLN A 721 11.93 31.29 -31.60
CA GLN A 721 12.17 30.03 -32.32
C GLN A 721 13.34 30.09 -33.31
N ASN A 722 13.46 31.17 -34.08
CA ASN A 722 14.53 31.34 -35.08
C ASN A 722 15.92 31.53 -34.42
N THR A 723 15.95 32.18 -33.26
CA THR A 723 17.17 32.36 -32.46
C THR A 723 17.61 31.01 -31.87
N ILE A 724 16.64 30.22 -31.39
CA ILE A 724 16.87 28.91 -30.78
C ILE A 724 17.34 27.88 -31.82
N SER A 725 16.75 27.87 -33.02
CA SER A 725 17.12 26.95 -34.09
C SER A 725 18.54 27.17 -34.62
N SER A 726 19.04 28.40 -34.58
CA SER A 726 20.38 28.77 -35.06
C SER A 726 21.45 28.83 -33.96
N SER A 727 21.08 28.65 -32.69
CA SER A 727 22.00 28.80 -31.55
C SER A 727 21.91 27.60 -30.59
N PRO A 728 22.90 26.69 -30.63
CA PRO A 728 23.00 25.56 -29.69
C PRO A 728 22.90 26.00 -28.23
N ALA A 729 23.52 27.13 -27.86
CA ALA A 729 23.49 27.66 -26.49
C ALA A 729 22.07 28.05 -26.02
N ASN A 730 21.28 28.72 -26.88
CA ASN A 730 19.90 29.10 -26.54
C ASN A 730 19.01 27.86 -26.40
N LEU A 731 19.14 26.90 -27.31
CA LEU A 731 18.43 25.61 -27.23
C LEU A 731 18.80 24.85 -25.95
N GLY A 732 20.10 24.75 -25.63
CA GLY A 732 20.59 24.10 -24.43
C GLY A 732 20.12 24.78 -23.13
N ALA A 733 19.93 26.11 -23.16
CA ALA A 733 19.35 26.85 -22.04
C ALA A 733 17.87 26.52 -21.83
N ILE A 734 17.06 26.42 -22.89
CA ILE A 734 15.65 26.00 -22.77
C ILE A 734 15.53 24.57 -22.23
N VAL A 735 16.39 23.65 -22.66
CA VAL A 735 16.43 22.29 -22.11
C VAL A 735 16.77 22.31 -20.63
N THR A 736 17.74 23.13 -20.22
CA THR A 736 18.13 23.27 -18.81
C THR A 736 16.99 23.88 -17.97
N ILE A 737 16.19 24.79 -18.54
CA ILE A 737 14.98 25.32 -17.89
C ILE A 737 13.94 24.22 -17.70
N LEU A 738 13.67 23.42 -18.72
CA LEU A 738 12.69 22.33 -18.66
C LEU A 738 13.11 21.29 -17.59
N ASP A 739 14.39 20.94 -17.54
CA ASP A 739 14.95 20.06 -16.52
C ASP A 739 14.72 20.61 -15.10
N MET A 740 15.10 21.87 -14.88
CA MET A 740 14.91 22.57 -13.60
C MET A 740 13.45 22.55 -13.13
N VAL A 741 12.51 22.90 -14.00
CA VAL A 741 11.09 23.00 -13.62
C VAL A 741 10.37 21.65 -13.56
N SER A 742 10.91 20.61 -14.23
CA SER A 742 10.32 19.26 -14.22
C SER A 742 10.35 18.56 -12.87
N ALA A 743 11.23 19.00 -11.97
CA ALA A 743 11.32 18.48 -10.60
C ALA A 743 10.30 19.11 -9.63
N ILE A 744 9.57 20.14 -10.06
CA ILE A 744 8.53 20.79 -9.25
C ILE A 744 7.22 20.00 -9.41
N PRO A 745 6.57 19.56 -8.32
CA PRO A 745 5.23 18.97 -8.38
C PRO A 745 4.25 19.88 -9.10
N ALA A 746 3.51 19.34 -10.06
CA ALA A 746 2.59 20.11 -10.89
C ALA A 746 1.19 19.50 -10.81
N GLU A 747 0.18 20.32 -10.59
CA GLU A 747 -1.21 19.88 -10.72
C GLU A 747 -1.49 19.53 -12.18
N ALA A 748 -2.14 18.39 -12.41
CA ALA A 748 -2.45 17.86 -13.73
C ALA A 748 -3.60 18.62 -14.43
N GLU A 749 -3.52 19.95 -14.44
CA GLU A 749 -4.39 20.81 -15.23
C GLU A 749 -3.98 20.75 -16.71
N GLU A 750 -4.97 20.72 -17.60
CA GLU A 750 -4.76 20.62 -19.06
C GLU A 750 -3.84 21.72 -19.59
N LEU A 751 -4.01 22.96 -19.12
CA LEU A 751 -3.22 24.11 -19.56
C LEU A 751 -1.74 24.03 -19.12
N THR A 752 -1.49 23.52 -17.92
CA THR A 752 -0.14 23.33 -17.36
C THR A 752 0.63 22.30 -18.16
N ILE A 753 0.00 21.14 -18.42
CA ILE A 753 0.57 20.08 -19.25
C ILE A 753 0.77 20.59 -20.69
N GLN A 754 -0.22 21.27 -21.27
CA GLN A 754 -0.12 21.83 -22.62
C GLN A 754 1.04 22.83 -22.75
N ASN A 755 1.25 23.71 -21.77
CA ASN A 755 2.31 24.70 -21.81
C ASN A 755 3.71 24.06 -21.77
N PHE A 756 3.89 23.05 -20.92
CA PHE A 756 5.13 22.27 -20.86
C PHE A 756 5.38 21.52 -22.18
N LEU A 757 4.42 20.69 -22.62
CA LEU A 757 4.56 19.88 -23.84
C LEU A 757 4.71 20.72 -25.10
N SER A 758 4.04 21.88 -25.20
CA SER A 758 4.21 22.79 -26.36
C SER A 758 5.61 23.37 -26.43
N THR A 759 6.23 23.66 -25.29
CA THR A 759 7.61 24.14 -25.24
C THR A 759 8.57 23.06 -25.75
N VAL A 760 8.34 21.80 -25.34
CA VAL A 760 9.08 20.64 -25.87
C VAL A 760 8.86 20.48 -27.38
N ASP A 761 7.62 20.59 -27.85
CA ASP A 761 7.25 20.49 -29.28
C ASP A 761 8.02 21.49 -30.16
N PHE A 762 8.19 22.74 -29.69
CA PHE A 762 8.96 23.77 -30.38
C PHE A 762 10.45 23.41 -30.52
N ILE A 763 11.07 22.87 -29.47
CA ILE A 763 12.51 22.58 -29.45
C ILE A 763 12.87 21.22 -30.05
N VAL A 764 11.91 20.33 -30.31
CA VAL A 764 12.13 19.05 -31.03
C VAL A 764 11.69 19.13 -32.50
N SER A 765 11.30 20.31 -32.97
CA SER A 765 10.94 20.54 -34.36
C SER A 765 12.14 20.38 -35.30
N ASP A 766 11.89 20.04 -36.57
CA ASP A 766 12.95 19.79 -37.56
C ASP A 766 13.88 21.01 -37.75
N SER A 767 13.36 22.22 -37.48
CA SER A 767 14.12 23.47 -37.55
C SER A 767 15.33 23.51 -36.60
N THR A 768 15.34 22.70 -35.54
CA THR A 768 16.39 22.70 -34.50
C THR A 768 17.43 21.59 -34.67
N THR A 769 17.30 20.76 -35.71
CA THR A 769 18.13 19.55 -35.90
C THR A 769 19.63 19.86 -35.91
N GLU A 770 20.05 20.91 -36.61
CA GLU A 770 21.47 21.32 -36.69
C GLU A 770 22.02 21.74 -35.31
N ALA A 771 21.24 22.50 -34.53
CA ALA A 771 21.63 22.90 -33.18
C ALA A 771 21.75 21.69 -32.22
N TRP A 772 20.90 20.67 -32.37
CA TRP A 772 20.98 19.42 -31.61
C TRP A 772 22.23 18.60 -31.93
N GLU A 773 22.67 18.56 -33.19
CA GLU A 773 23.90 17.87 -33.58
C GLU A 773 25.12 18.43 -32.85
N ASP A 774 25.17 19.75 -32.65
CA ASP A 774 26.25 20.40 -31.92
C ASP A 774 26.15 20.19 -30.40
N LEU A 775 24.95 20.29 -29.82
CA LEU A 775 24.73 20.03 -28.38
C LEU A 775 25.05 18.59 -27.98
N ASN A 776 24.82 17.63 -28.87
CA ASN A 776 25.09 16.22 -28.59
C ASN A 776 26.58 15.84 -28.67
N LYS A 777 27.44 16.71 -29.23
CA LYS A 777 28.90 16.52 -29.24
C LYS A 777 29.55 16.87 -27.90
N GLU A 778 28.83 17.54 -27.00
CA GLU A 778 29.33 17.97 -25.70
C GLU A 778 29.63 16.78 -24.75
N GLU A 779 30.25 17.08 -23.61
CA GLU A 779 30.56 16.06 -22.61
C GLU A 779 29.29 15.40 -22.05
N THR A 780 28.20 16.16 -21.87
CA THR A 780 26.87 15.66 -21.47
C THR A 780 25.83 15.96 -22.56
N PRO A 781 25.29 14.96 -23.27
CA PRO A 781 24.30 15.20 -24.33
C PRO A 781 23.01 15.80 -23.79
N LYS A 782 22.68 17.02 -24.22
CA LYS A 782 21.46 17.74 -23.76
C LYS A 782 20.16 17.05 -24.18
N SER A 783 20.15 16.25 -25.25
CA SER A 783 18.96 15.52 -25.69
C SER A 783 18.54 14.43 -24.69
N SER A 784 19.52 13.78 -24.06
CA SER A 784 19.29 12.83 -22.96
C SER A 784 18.68 13.56 -21.75
N LEU A 785 19.17 14.76 -21.44
CA LEU A 785 18.61 15.59 -20.36
C LEU A 785 17.16 16.00 -20.64
N LEU A 786 16.82 16.35 -21.89
CA LEU A 786 15.45 16.67 -22.28
C LEU A 786 14.50 15.49 -22.07
N LEU A 787 14.91 14.28 -22.46
CA LEU A 787 14.11 13.09 -22.21
C LEU A 787 13.84 12.92 -20.71
N LEU A 788 14.89 12.99 -19.88
CA LEU A 788 14.77 12.93 -18.42
C LEU A 788 13.85 14.02 -17.85
N SER A 789 13.90 15.23 -18.41
CA SER A 789 13.02 16.33 -17.99
C SER A 789 11.55 15.99 -18.21
N VAL A 790 11.20 15.34 -19.32
CA VAL A 790 9.81 14.94 -19.57
C VAL A 790 9.41 13.76 -18.69
N GLU A 791 10.30 12.79 -18.44
CA GLU A 791 10.05 11.70 -17.49
C GLU A 791 9.79 12.23 -16.06
N ASN A 792 10.62 13.18 -15.61
CA ASN A 792 10.47 13.81 -14.30
C ASN A 792 9.17 14.60 -14.20
N PHE A 793 8.81 15.37 -15.23
CA PHE A 793 7.56 16.11 -15.25
C PHE A 793 6.36 15.17 -15.16
N SER A 794 6.34 14.07 -15.93
CA SER A 794 5.23 13.11 -15.90
C SER A 794 5.12 12.37 -14.57
N LEU A 795 6.26 12.09 -13.91
CA LEU A 795 6.31 11.46 -12.59
C LEU A 795 5.75 12.36 -11.48
N HIS A 796 6.01 13.67 -11.54
CA HIS A 796 5.60 14.65 -10.52
C HIS A 796 4.21 15.28 -10.78
N LEU A 797 3.43 14.76 -11.73
CA LEU A 797 2.05 15.19 -11.97
C LEU A 797 1.12 14.71 -10.85
N GLN A 798 0.48 15.66 -10.16
CA GLN A 798 -0.51 15.40 -9.12
C GLN A 798 -1.92 15.42 -9.74
N PRO A 799 -2.73 14.37 -9.53
CA PRO A 799 -4.06 14.26 -10.13
C PRO A 799 -5.01 15.32 -9.57
N VAL A 800 -5.76 15.97 -10.45
CA VAL A 800 -6.84 16.91 -10.07
C VAL A 800 -8.16 16.17 -10.21
N ASN A 801 -8.98 16.16 -9.15
CA ASN A 801 -10.24 15.43 -9.11
C ASN A 801 -10.11 13.95 -9.52
N ASN A 802 -9.03 13.28 -9.11
CA ASN A 802 -8.70 11.88 -9.46
C ASN A 802 -8.58 11.63 -10.98
N THR A 803 -8.16 12.62 -11.76
CA THR A 803 -7.99 12.50 -13.22
C THR A 803 -6.65 13.05 -13.69
N ILE A 804 -6.15 12.49 -14.80
CA ILE A 804 -5.03 13.02 -15.60
C ILE A 804 -5.57 13.25 -17.01
N PRO A 805 -5.67 14.50 -17.50
CA PRO A 805 -6.23 14.79 -18.81
C PRO A 805 -5.30 14.31 -19.93
N SER A 806 -5.88 13.86 -21.04
CA SER A 806 -5.13 13.54 -22.26
C SER A 806 -4.79 14.81 -23.01
N VAL A 807 -3.50 15.07 -23.23
CA VAL A 807 -3.01 16.29 -23.91
C VAL A 807 -2.13 15.90 -25.09
N SER A 808 -2.34 16.54 -26.24
CA SER A 808 -1.61 16.25 -27.47
C SER A 808 -1.08 17.51 -28.15
N THR A 809 0.15 17.42 -28.65
CA THR A 809 0.84 18.42 -29.48
C THR A 809 1.20 17.78 -30.84
N ASN A 810 1.96 18.46 -31.70
CA ASN A 810 2.33 17.89 -33.00
C ASN A 810 3.29 16.69 -32.87
N SER A 811 4.19 16.73 -31.87
CA SER A 811 5.25 15.74 -31.68
C SER A 811 5.15 14.93 -30.40
N LEU A 812 4.29 15.32 -29.45
CA LEU A 812 4.10 14.64 -28.16
C LEU A 812 2.62 14.38 -27.86
N GLN A 813 2.32 13.27 -27.20
CA GLN A 813 0.99 12.96 -26.67
C GLN A 813 1.12 12.32 -25.27
N LEU A 814 0.43 12.88 -24.28
CA LEU A 814 0.42 12.42 -22.90
C LEU A 814 -0.96 11.87 -22.54
N GLN A 815 -1.00 10.68 -21.95
CA GLN A 815 -2.22 10.06 -21.42
C GLN A 815 -1.92 9.40 -20.08
N GLY A 816 -2.86 9.46 -19.13
CA GLY A 816 -2.69 8.82 -17.83
C GLY A 816 -3.99 8.38 -17.18
N VAL A 817 -3.87 7.66 -16.06
CA VAL A 817 -4.98 7.23 -15.19
C VAL A 817 -4.54 7.30 -13.73
N VAL A 818 -5.52 7.34 -12.82
CA VAL A 818 -5.32 7.27 -11.38
C VAL A 818 -5.81 5.92 -10.87
N VAL A 819 -5.01 5.24 -10.05
CA VAL A 819 -5.34 3.97 -9.42
C VAL A 819 -6.28 4.25 -8.24
N THR A 820 -7.53 3.83 -8.40
CA THR A 820 -8.61 3.86 -7.39
C THR A 820 -8.91 2.46 -6.86
N GLU A 821 -9.69 2.34 -5.78
CA GLU A 821 -10.08 1.05 -5.18
C GLU A 821 -10.74 0.05 -6.14
N ASN A 822 -11.35 0.53 -7.23
CA ASN A 822 -12.07 -0.31 -8.21
C ASN A 822 -11.30 -0.47 -9.54
N SER A 823 -9.98 -0.30 -9.54
CA SER A 823 -9.15 -0.35 -10.78
C SER A 823 -8.88 -1.79 -11.23
N ASN A 824 -9.93 -2.50 -11.67
CA ASN A 824 -9.85 -3.89 -12.16
C ASN A 824 -9.74 -3.95 -13.69
N THR A 825 -9.05 -2.98 -14.30
CA THR A 825 -8.95 -2.89 -15.76
C THR A 825 -7.52 -2.63 -16.17
N ASP A 826 -7.08 -3.31 -17.21
CA ASP A 826 -5.77 -3.09 -17.82
C ASP A 826 -5.58 -1.62 -18.22
N TYR A 827 -4.37 -1.11 -18.04
CA TYR A 827 -3.97 0.16 -18.62
C TYR A 827 -3.66 -0.08 -20.10
N ASN A 828 -4.62 0.22 -20.97
CA ASN A 828 -4.49 0.07 -22.42
C ASN A 828 -4.65 1.43 -23.11
N LYS A 829 -3.54 2.03 -23.55
CA LYS A 829 -3.52 3.35 -24.19
C LYS A 829 -2.90 3.30 -25.58
N ASN A 830 -3.64 3.85 -26.53
CA ASN A 830 -3.23 3.98 -27.93
C ASN A 830 -2.74 5.40 -28.21
N PHE A 831 -1.58 5.50 -28.85
CA PHE A 831 -0.95 6.74 -29.27
C PHE A 831 -0.83 6.77 -30.78
N ARG A 832 -1.02 7.95 -31.36
CA ARG A 832 -0.93 8.17 -32.81
C ARG A 832 -0.18 9.46 -33.11
N SER A 833 0.84 9.36 -33.92
CA SER A 833 1.60 10.52 -34.40
C SER A 833 0.91 11.20 -35.59
N THR A 834 1.32 12.43 -35.88
CA THR A 834 0.92 13.20 -37.06
C THR A 834 1.35 12.53 -38.38
N GLU A 835 2.37 11.66 -38.35
CA GLU A 835 2.84 10.85 -39.50
C GLU A 835 2.09 9.51 -39.64
N ASN A 836 0.96 9.31 -38.95
CA ASN A 836 0.17 8.08 -38.90
C ASN A 836 0.87 6.83 -38.30
N LEU A 837 2.07 6.97 -37.71
CA LEU A 837 2.63 5.92 -36.86
C LEU A 837 1.83 5.75 -35.57
N THR A 838 1.59 4.51 -35.17
CA THR A 838 0.87 4.15 -33.95
C THR A 838 1.77 3.42 -32.96
N ALA A 839 1.46 3.58 -31.68
CA ALA A 839 2.03 2.77 -30.62
C ALA A 839 1.00 2.53 -29.52
N ASN A 840 1.02 1.35 -28.92
CA ASN A 840 0.13 0.95 -27.84
C ASN A 840 0.95 0.61 -26.59
N VAL A 841 0.43 0.97 -25.42
CA VAL A 841 0.96 0.58 -24.11
C VAL A 841 -0.09 -0.23 -23.39
N LEU A 842 0.30 -1.42 -22.93
CA LEU A 842 -0.50 -2.35 -22.16
C LEU A 842 0.21 -2.71 -20.85
N ILE A 843 -0.45 -2.45 -19.72
CA ILE A 843 -0.08 -2.97 -18.39
C ILE A 843 -1.27 -3.75 -17.87
N ASP A 844 -1.04 -5.03 -17.58
CA ASP A 844 -2.08 -5.94 -17.08
C ASP A 844 -2.59 -5.54 -15.69
N GLU A 845 -3.87 -5.82 -15.43
CA GLU A 845 -4.54 -5.59 -14.14
C GLU A 845 -3.73 -6.12 -12.94
N THR A 846 -3.05 -7.26 -13.09
CA THR A 846 -2.26 -7.87 -12.03
C THR A 846 -1.13 -6.97 -11.53
N GLU A 847 -0.50 -6.19 -12.40
CA GLU A 847 0.53 -5.23 -12.01
C GLU A 847 -0.09 -4.00 -11.33
N ILE A 848 -1.24 -3.54 -11.81
CA ILE A 848 -1.97 -2.37 -11.29
C ILE A 848 -2.49 -2.62 -9.87
N GLN A 849 -3.01 -3.81 -9.59
CA GLN A 849 -3.47 -4.22 -8.25
C GLN A 849 -2.36 -4.18 -7.19
N THR A 850 -1.09 -4.21 -7.60
CA THR A 850 0.04 -4.10 -6.66
C THR A 850 0.39 -2.67 -6.27
N LEU A 851 -0.21 -1.66 -6.92
CA LEU A 851 0.06 -0.25 -6.66
C LEU A 851 -0.76 0.28 -5.48
N THR A 852 -0.23 1.29 -4.79
CA THR A 852 -0.94 1.96 -3.70
C THR A 852 -2.12 2.78 -4.24
N GLN A 853 -3.17 2.97 -3.42
CA GLN A 853 -4.27 3.86 -3.75
C GLN A 853 -3.74 5.27 -4.08
N ASN A 854 -4.38 5.94 -5.05
CA ASN A 854 -4.00 7.25 -5.59
C ASN A 854 -2.67 7.30 -6.37
N SER A 855 -2.06 6.16 -6.67
CA SER A 855 -0.93 6.13 -7.63
C SER A 855 -1.40 6.55 -9.02
N THR A 856 -0.53 7.17 -9.80
CA THR A 856 -0.80 7.61 -11.17
C THR A 856 0.07 6.82 -12.14
N ILE A 857 -0.51 6.42 -13.28
CA ILE A 857 0.21 5.82 -14.41
C ILE A 857 0.12 6.81 -15.56
N VAL A 858 1.25 7.32 -16.02
CA VAL A 858 1.32 8.33 -17.08
C VAL A 858 2.26 7.86 -18.18
N SER A 859 1.78 7.84 -19.42
CA SER A 859 2.58 7.53 -20.59
C SER A 859 2.66 8.73 -21.54
N VAL A 860 3.87 8.99 -22.04
CA VAL A 860 4.17 10.07 -22.98
C VAL A 860 4.77 9.47 -24.24
N MET A 861 4.13 9.72 -25.39
CA MET A 861 4.63 9.35 -26.70
C MET A 861 5.35 10.52 -27.35
N TYR A 862 6.47 10.24 -28.01
CA TYR A 862 7.25 11.20 -28.81
C TYR A 862 7.41 10.67 -30.23
N SER A 863 7.14 11.53 -31.22
CA SER A 863 7.34 11.19 -32.64
C SER A 863 8.70 11.62 -33.18
N ARG A 864 9.30 12.70 -32.63
CA ARG A 864 10.55 13.29 -33.15
C ARG A 864 11.75 13.14 -32.22
N LEU A 865 11.54 13.03 -30.91
CA LEU A 865 12.61 13.02 -29.91
C LEU A 865 13.60 11.84 -30.13
N GLY A 866 13.10 10.69 -30.57
CA GLY A 866 13.96 9.53 -30.88
C GLY A 866 15.01 9.82 -31.95
N HIS A 867 14.77 10.78 -32.85
CA HIS A 867 15.73 11.15 -33.89
C HIS A 867 16.87 12.03 -33.38
N ILE A 868 16.67 12.83 -32.33
CA ILE A 868 17.69 13.73 -31.77
C ILE A 868 18.58 13.05 -30.72
N LEU A 869 18.21 11.86 -30.24
CA LEU A 869 19.03 11.12 -29.27
C LEU A 869 20.31 10.56 -29.95
N PRO A 870 21.47 10.57 -29.25
CA PRO A 870 22.72 10.02 -29.76
C PRO A 870 22.57 8.56 -30.21
N ARG A 871 23.12 8.22 -31.38
CA ARG A 871 22.98 6.90 -32.01
C ARG A 871 24.33 6.16 -32.03
N ASN A 872 24.27 4.83 -31.92
CA ASN A 872 25.38 3.95 -32.26
C ASN A 872 25.15 3.47 -33.71
N GLU A 873 25.95 3.94 -34.68
CA GLU A 873 25.84 3.42 -36.05
C GLU A 873 26.17 1.91 -36.10
N PRO A 874 25.36 1.06 -36.76
CA PRO A 874 24.48 1.37 -37.90
C PRO A 874 22.95 1.27 -37.67
N ASP A 875 22.46 1.20 -36.42
CA ASP A 875 21.03 0.93 -36.14
C ASP A 875 20.17 2.21 -36.14
N TYR A 876 18.94 2.13 -36.68
CA TYR A 876 18.01 3.27 -36.79
C TYR A 876 16.79 3.07 -35.90
N VAL A 877 16.38 4.16 -35.20
CA VAL A 877 15.09 4.22 -34.51
C VAL A 877 13.97 4.16 -35.55
N ASN A 878 13.20 3.07 -35.53
CA ASN A 878 12.20 2.76 -36.56
C ASN A 878 10.76 2.71 -36.00
N GLY A 879 10.53 3.30 -34.83
CA GLY A 879 9.21 3.43 -34.23
C GLY A 879 9.14 4.67 -33.34
N LEU A 880 7.99 4.86 -32.71
CA LEU A 880 7.80 5.95 -31.75
C LEU A 880 8.63 5.67 -30.48
N LEU A 881 8.93 6.74 -29.74
CA LEU A 881 9.48 6.64 -28.39
C LEU A 881 8.32 6.77 -27.40
N ILE A 882 8.26 5.93 -26.37
CA ILE A 882 7.26 6.01 -25.31
C ILE A 882 7.94 5.93 -23.95
N THR A 883 7.66 6.91 -23.09
CA THR A 883 7.98 6.86 -21.66
C THR A 883 6.72 6.43 -20.89
N THR A 884 6.86 5.56 -19.90
CA THR A 884 5.80 5.32 -18.91
C THR A 884 6.34 5.48 -17.50
N THR A 885 5.67 6.27 -16.67
CA THR A 885 6.04 6.56 -15.28
C THR A 885 4.90 6.21 -14.32
N VAL A 886 5.26 5.73 -13.13
CA VAL A 886 4.31 5.40 -12.06
C VAL A 886 4.73 6.09 -10.76
N SER A 887 3.83 6.80 -10.10
CA SER A 887 4.10 7.56 -8.86
C SER A 887 4.14 6.70 -7.58
N SER A 888 4.76 5.51 -7.65
CA SER A 888 4.89 4.57 -6.54
C SER A 888 6.34 4.43 -6.07
N ASN A 889 6.55 4.31 -4.76
CA ASN A 889 7.87 4.23 -4.12
C ASN A 889 8.52 2.83 -4.21
N ARG A 890 8.24 2.07 -5.27
CA ARG A 890 8.62 0.66 -5.38
C ARG A 890 9.77 0.47 -6.37
N SER A 891 10.85 -0.16 -5.91
CA SER A 891 12.08 -0.44 -6.69
C SER A 891 12.05 -1.79 -7.42
N GLN A 892 10.87 -2.32 -7.76
CA GLN A 892 10.71 -3.72 -8.18
C GLN A 892 10.50 -3.85 -9.70
N LYS A 893 10.74 -5.05 -10.24
CA LYS A 893 10.43 -5.40 -11.64
C LYS A 893 8.95 -5.14 -11.90
N PHE A 894 8.65 -4.52 -13.04
CA PHE A 894 7.30 -4.10 -13.42
C PHE A 894 7.11 -4.46 -14.89
N ASP A 895 6.19 -5.38 -15.18
CA ASP A 895 6.01 -5.90 -16.54
C ASP A 895 5.12 -4.97 -17.38
N ILE A 896 5.57 -4.66 -18.59
CA ILE A 896 4.91 -3.75 -19.51
C ILE A 896 5.07 -4.25 -20.95
N ASN A 897 3.97 -4.24 -21.70
CA ASN A 897 3.93 -4.63 -23.10
C ASN A 897 3.66 -3.40 -23.97
N MET A 898 4.47 -3.21 -25.00
CA MET A 898 4.32 -2.10 -25.94
C MET A 898 4.28 -2.61 -27.38
N THR A 899 3.32 -2.15 -28.17
CA THR A 899 3.24 -2.49 -29.59
C THR A 899 3.59 -1.27 -30.42
N PHE A 900 4.66 -1.34 -31.21
CA PHE A 900 5.12 -0.26 -32.08
C PHE A 900 4.87 -0.57 -33.54
N ALA A 901 4.28 0.36 -34.29
CA ALA A 901 4.24 0.31 -35.75
C ALA A 901 5.63 0.62 -36.34
N LYS A 902 6.02 -0.09 -37.40
CA LYS A 902 7.29 0.14 -38.12
C LYS A 902 7.17 1.39 -38.99
N LYS A 903 8.09 2.35 -38.84
CA LYS A 903 8.19 3.53 -39.73
C LYS A 903 8.64 3.14 -41.13
N ASN A 904 9.58 2.21 -41.20
CA ASN A 904 10.08 1.63 -42.44
C ASN A 904 10.04 0.09 -42.34
N SER A 905 9.03 -0.53 -42.94
CA SER A 905 8.88 -2.00 -43.00
C SER A 905 9.98 -2.70 -43.82
N SER A 906 10.83 -1.96 -44.54
CA SER A 906 11.99 -2.51 -45.25
C SER A 906 13.19 -2.82 -44.33
N LEU A 907 13.23 -2.25 -43.13
CA LEU A 907 14.26 -2.60 -42.14
C LEU A 907 13.95 -3.98 -41.51
N LYS A 908 14.97 -4.71 -41.07
CA LYS A 908 14.86 -6.07 -40.50
C LYS A 908 15.56 -6.12 -39.13
N MET A 909 15.38 -7.24 -38.42
CA MET A 909 15.94 -7.50 -37.09
C MET A 909 15.47 -6.47 -36.03
N PRO A 910 14.19 -6.50 -35.62
CA PRO A 910 13.70 -5.59 -34.60
C PRO A 910 14.32 -5.87 -33.24
N GLN A 911 14.84 -4.82 -32.61
CA GLN A 911 15.28 -4.82 -31.23
C GLN A 911 14.39 -3.89 -30.41
N CYS A 912 13.83 -4.42 -29.32
CA CYS A 912 13.19 -3.60 -28.30
C CYS A 912 14.25 -3.01 -27.40
N VAL A 913 14.32 -1.69 -27.36
CA VAL A 913 15.33 -0.96 -26.61
C VAL A 913 14.70 0.04 -25.65
N PHE A 914 15.46 0.38 -24.62
CA PHE A 914 15.17 1.52 -23.76
C PHE A 914 16.36 2.47 -23.67
N TRP A 915 16.09 3.72 -23.34
CA TRP A 915 17.15 4.70 -23.11
C TRP A 915 17.73 4.54 -21.70
N ASN A 916 18.99 4.11 -21.62
CA ASN A 916 19.69 3.93 -20.36
C ASN A 916 20.62 5.11 -20.07
N PHE A 917 20.22 5.98 -19.14
CA PHE A 917 20.97 7.18 -18.76
C PHE A 917 22.38 6.91 -18.20
N THR A 918 22.69 5.69 -17.73
CA THR A 918 23.99 5.36 -17.09
C THR A 918 25.08 4.94 -18.08
N LEU A 919 24.72 4.57 -19.32
CA LEU A 919 25.70 4.12 -20.33
C LEU A 919 26.62 5.27 -20.79
N ASN A 920 27.77 4.89 -21.38
CA ASN A 920 28.72 5.82 -21.98
C ASN A 920 29.28 6.91 -21.05
N LYS A 921 29.54 6.59 -19.77
CA LYS A 921 29.93 7.54 -18.71
C LYS A 921 28.81 8.55 -18.41
N TYR A 922 27.60 8.07 -18.14
CA TYR A 922 26.41 8.90 -17.87
C TYR A 922 25.97 9.80 -19.04
N LYS A 923 26.35 9.46 -20.28
CA LYS A 923 25.92 10.18 -21.48
C LYS A 923 24.61 9.64 -22.06
N GLY A 924 24.13 8.51 -21.56
CA GLY A 924 22.97 7.81 -22.11
C GLY A 924 23.30 6.90 -23.29
N GLY A 925 22.42 5.95 -23.56
CA GLY A 925 22.48 5.08 -24.74
C GLY A 925 21.36 4.06 -24.78
N TRP A 926 21.07 3.54 -25.98
CA TRP A 926 20.08 2.48 -26.18
C TRP A 926 20.58 1.14 -25.63
N ASP A 927 19.72 0.45 -24.89
CA ASP A 927 20.00 -0.82 -24.21
C ASP A 927 18.83 -1.80 -24.41
N THR A 928 19.09 -3.10 -24.49
CA THR A 928 18.10 -4.16 -24.72
C THR A 928 17.78 -4.98 -23.46
N ARG A 929 18.50 -4.75 -22.35
CA ARG A 929 18.36 -5.55 -21.12
C ARG A 929 16.94 -5.51 -20.56
N GLY A 930 16.39 -6.69 -20.30
CA GLY A 930 15.05 -6.83 -19.71
C GLY A 930 13.89 -6.68 -20.70
N CYS A 931 14.18 -6.57 -22.01
CA CYS A 931 13.17 -6.46 -23.07
C CYS A 931 13.30 -7.58 -24.11
N THR A 932 12.17 -8.10 -24.60
CA THR A 932 12.11 -9.11 -25.65
C THR A 932 11.24 -8.66 -26.83
N PRO A 933 11.75 -8.71 -28.08
CA PRO A 933 10.98 -8.35 -29.27
C PRO A 933 10.20 -9.54 -29.85
N THR A 934 8.97 -9.28 -30.28
CA THR A 934 8.15 -10.19 -31.08
C THR A 934 7.68 -9.45 -32.33
N GLU A 935 8.09 -9.92 -33.51
CA GLU A 935 7.75 -9.28 -34.78
C GLU A 935 6.43 -9.86 -35.33
N VAL A 936 5.47 -8.99 -35.64
CA VAL A 936 4.16 -9.37 -36.18
C VAL A 936 3.84 -8.46 -37.38
N GLU A 937 4.09 -8.94 -38.61
CA GLU A 937 3.85 -8.21 -39.87
C GLU A 937 4.45 -6.78 -39.88
N ASP A 938 3.63 -5.74 -39.71
CA ASP A 938 4.03 -4.32 -39.68
C ASP A 938 4.26 -3.77 -38.26
N TYR A 939 4.12 -4.61 -37.23
CA TYR A 939 4.25 -4.26 -35.82
C TYR A 939 5.37 -5.03 -35.14
N VAL A 940 5.86 -4.45 -34.04
CA VAL A 940 6.80 -5.09 -33.11
C VAL A 940 6.21 -4.97 -31.71
N ILE A 941 5.98 -6.10 -31.06
CA ILE A 941 5.53 -6.18 -29.68
C ILE A 941 6.79 -6.34 -28.81
N CYS A 942 7.00 -5.40 -27.90
CA CYS A 942 8.08 -5.36 -26.93
C CYS A 942 7.53 -5.71 -25.55
N SER A 943 8.00 -6.81 -24.96
CA SER A 943 7.70 -7.16 -23.58
C SER A 943 8.91 -6.83 -22.71
N CYS A 944 8.75 -5.93 -21.73
CA CYS A 944 9.81 -5.44 -20.87
C CYS A 944 9.44 -5.55 -19.39
N ASN A 945 10.43 -5.68 -18.49
CA ASN A 945 10.22 -5.89 -17.05
C ASN A 945 10.61 -4.69 -16.16
N HIS A 946 10.60 -3.49 -16.73
CA HIS A 946 10.87 -2.23 -16.04
C HIS A 946 10.11 -1.08 -16.71
N LEU A 947 10.09 0.09 -16.05
CA LEU A 947 9.48 1.31 -16.56
C LEU A 947 10.58 2.31 -16.93
N THR A 948 10.72 2.61 -18.22
CA THR A 948 11.70 3.55 -18.77
C THR A 948 11.16 4.16 -20.07
N SER A 949 12.02 4.78 -20.88
CA SER A 949 11.72 5.26 -22.23
C SER A 949 12.08 4.26 -23.32
N PHE A 950 11.08 3.69 -23.96
CA PHE A 950 11.19 2.57 -24.91
C PHE A 950 11.02 2.97 -26.37
N SER A 951 11.74 2.28 -27.26
CA SER A 951 11.53 2.36 -28.71
C SER A 951 12.00 1.07 -29.39
N ILE A 952 11.95 1.06 -30.73
CA ILE A 952 12.46 -0.04 -31.55
C ILE A 952 13.63 0.42 -32.43
N LEU A 953 14.73 -0.32 -32.39
CA LEU A 953 15.83 -0.18 -33.35
C LEU A 953 15.72 -1.27 -34.41
N MET A 954 15.93 -0.90 -35.66
CA MET A 954 16.00 -1.83 -36.79
C MET A 954 17.18 -1.46 -37.68
N SER A 955 17.79 -2.48 -38.30
CA SER A 955 18.90 -2.28 -39.23
C SER A 955 18.40 -2.40 -40.67
N PRO A 956 18.98 -1.65 -41.63
CA PRO A 956 18.86 -1.98 -43.03
C PRO A 956 19.35 -3.40 -43.23
N ASP A 957 18.61 -4.13 -44.05
CA ASP A 957 18.93 -5.50 -44.39
C ASP A 957 20.35 -5.57 -45.01
N LYS A 958 21.28 -6.25 -44.34
CA LYS A 958 22.60 -6.57 -44.91
C LYS A 958 22.54 -7.79 -45.85
N SER A 959 21.37 -8.16 -46.39
CA SER A 959 21.19 -9.41 -47.15
C SER A 959 20.92 -9.22 -48.66
N SER A 960 21.80 -8.52 -49.37
CA SER A 960 21.88 -8.73 -50.84
C SER A 960 23.25 -8.50 -51.47
N GLN A 961 24.11 -7.67 -50.89
CA GLN A 961 25.48 -7.47 -51.40
C GLN A 961 26.53 -8.40 -50.79
N ALA A 962 26.30 -8.96 -49.61
CA ALA A 962 27.18 -9.97 -49.00
C ALA A 962 27.07 -11.35 -49.68
N VAL A 963 25.92 -11.65 -50.30
CA VAL A 963 25.66 -12.96 -50.92
C VAL A 963 26.61 -13.22 -52.10
N LEU A 964 26.87 -12.23 -52.95
CA LEU A 964 27.77 -12.43 -54.11
C LEU A 964 29.24 -12.63 -53.67
N GLU A 965 29.69 -11.94 -52.62
CA GLU A 965 31.06 -12.01 -52.10
C GLU A 965 31.34 -13.32 -51.33
N ASP A 966 30.35 -13.81 -50.58
CA ASP A 966 30.44 -15.10 -49.89
C ASP A 966 30.44 -16.27 -50.89
N TYR A 967 29.58 -16.25 -51.92
CA TYR A 967 29.54 -17.31 -52.96
C TYR A 967 30.85 -17.41 -53.76
N ILE A 968 31.47 -16.28 -54.13
CA ILE A 968 32.77 -16.26 -54.81
C ILE A 968 33.85 -16.88 -53.90
N THR A 969 33.80 -16.59 -52.61
CA THR A 969 34.76 -17.11 -51.62
C THR A 969 34.57 -18.62 -51.39
N TYR A 970 33.33 -19.11 -51.26
CA TYR A 970 33.05 -20.54 -51.06
C TYR A 970 33.41 -21.40 -52.28
N ILE A 971 32.98 -21.01 -53.49
CA ILE A 971 33.28 -21.75 -54.73
C ILE A 971 34.80 -21.73 -54.99
N GLY A 972 35.42 -20.57 -54.77
CA GLY A 972 36.86 -20.38 -54.92
C GLY A 972 37.70 -21.24 -53.97
N LEU A 973 37.37 -21.24 -52.67
CA LEU A 973 38.07 -22.05 -51.67
C LEU A 973 37.88 -23.55 -51.92
N ALA A 974 36.70 -23.99 -52.37
CA ALA A 974 36.48 -25.40 -52.72
C ALA A 974 37.39 -25.86 -53.89
N ILE A 975 37.56 -25.03 -54.92
CA ILE A 975 38.48 -25.28 -56.03
C ILE A 975 39.95 -25.28 -55.54
N SER A 976 40.31 -24.35 -54.65
CA SER A 976 41.64 -24.29 -54.02
C SER A 976 41.96 -25.57 -53.27
N ILE A 977 41.07 -26.01 -52.37
CA ILE A 977 41.23 -27.22 -51.55
C ILE A 977 41.37 -28.46 -52.45
N LEU A 978 40.50 -28.63 -53.44
CA LEU A 978 40.57 -29.76 -54.36
C LEU A 978 41.91 -29.78 -55.12
N SER A 979 42.36 -28.61 -55.58
CA SER A 979 43.65 -28.46 -56.29
C SER A 979 44.84 -28.78 -55.39
N LEU A 980 44.81 -28.37 -54.13
CA LEU A 980 45.85 -28.64 -53.13
C LEU A 980 45.92 -30.13 -52.77
N VAL A 981 44.78 -30.80 -52.61
CA VAL A 981 44.72 -32.25 -52.37
C VAL A 981 45.34 -33.00 -53.55
N VAL A 982 44.98 -32.64 -54.79
CA VAL A 982 45.59 -33.23 -55.99
C VAL A 982 47.09 -32.94 -56.06
N CYS A 983 47.52 -31.74 -55.69
CA CYS A 983 48.93 -31.35 -55.64
C CYS A 983 49.74 -32.22 -54.67
N ILE A 984 49.23 -32.43 -53.45
CA ILE A 984 49.87 -33.28 -52.43
C ILE A 984 49.93 -34.74 -52.91
N ILE A 985 48.88 -35.25 -53.56
CA ILE A 985 48.87 -36.61 -54.14
C ILE A 985 49.94 -36.74 -55.22
N ILE A 986 50.04 -35.79 -56.15
CA ILE A 986 51.03 -35.82 -57.24
C ILE A 986 52.46 -35.75 -56.67
N GLU A 987 52.72 -34.85 -55.73
CA GLU A 987 54.03 -34.71 -55.08
C GLU A 987 54.43 -35.99 -54.33
N SER A 988 53.49 -36.63 -53.62
CA SER A 988 53.71 -37.91 -52.94
C SER A 988 54.02 -39.04 -53.93
N LEU A 989 53.29 -39.12 -55.05
CA LEU A 989 53.47 -40.15 -56.08
C LEU A 989 54.82 -40.03 -56.81
N VAL A 990 55.29 -38.81 -57.02
CA VAL A 990 56.48 -38.51 -57.83
C VAL A 990 57.74 -38.30 -56.97
N TRP A 991 57.57 -38.29 -55.64
CA TRP A 991 58.61 -38.01 -54.63
C TRP A 991 59.92 -38.76 -54.88
N LYS A 992 59.88 -40.09 -55.03
CA LYS A 992 61.08 -40.93 -55.20
C LYS A 992 61.83 -40.65 -56.51
N TYR A 993 61.15 -40.16 -57.55
CA TYR A 993 61.72 -39.92 -58.86
C TYR A 993 62.33 -38.52 -59.00
N VAL A 994 61.69 -37.50 -58.43
CA VAL A 994 62.08 -36.09 -58.65
C VAL A 994 63.00 -35.53 -57.56
N THR A 995 63.14 -36.21 -56.42
CA THR A 995 63.96 -35.77 -55.29
C THR A 995 65.41 -36.29 -55.27
N ASN A 996 65.93 -36.80 -56.39
CA ASN A 996 67.30 -37.34 -56.47
C ASN A 996 68.40 -36.28 -56.23
N ASN A 997 68.19 -35.05 -56.70
CA ASN A 997 69.12 -33.93 -56.52
C ASN A 997 68.78 -33.13 -55.25
N THR A 998 69.78 -32.68 -54.49
CA THR A 998 69.62 -31.85 -53.26
C THR A 998 68.71 -30.64 -53.47
N THR A 999 68.95 -29.86 -54.51
CA THR A 999 68.14 -28.67 -54.85
C THR A 999 66.72 -29.01 -55.26
N SER A 1000 66.52 -30.16 -55.91
CA SER A 1000 65.18 -30.62 -56.31
C SER A 1000 64.42 -31.11 -55.08
N TYR A 1001 65.06 -31.94 -54.25
CA TYR A 1001 64.54 -32.42 -52.98
C TYR A 1001 64.01 -31.26 -52.11
N MET A 1002 64.80 -30.20 -51.91
CA MET A 1002 64.40 -29.08 -51.07
C MET A 1002 63.28 -28.22 -51.67
N ARG A 1003 63.24 -28.08 -53.01
CA ARG A 1003 62.14 -27.40 -53.71
C ARG A 1003 60.81 -28.11 -53.49
N HIS A 1004 60.77 -29.44 -53.65
CA HIS A 1004 59.55 -30.23 -53.43
C HIS A 1004 59.16 -30.30 -51.96
N VAL A 1005 60.11 -30.30 -51.02
CA VAL A 1005 59.81 -30.14 -49.58
C VAL A 1005 59.11 -28.82 -49.30
N CYS A 1006 59.58 -27.70 -49.86
CA CYS A 1006 58.94 -26.40 -49.65
C CYS A 1006 57.54 -26.35 -50.29
N ILE A 1007 57.39 -26.84 -51.54
CA ILE A 1007 56.09 -26.88 -52.23
C ILE A 1007 55.08 -27.74 -51.45
N LEU A 1008 55.50 -28.90 -50.94
CA LEU A 1008 54.65 -29.78 -50.13
C LEU A 1008 54.20 -29.10 -48.82
N ASN A 1009 55.12 -28.44 -48.09
CA ASN A 1009 54.76 -27.77 -46.84
C ASN A 1009 53.94 -26.49 -47.05
N ILE A 1010 54.13 -25.78 -48.18
CA ILE A 1010 53.25 -24.68 -48.61
C ILE A 1010 51.83 -25.22 -48.86
N ALA A 1011 51.71 -26.33 -49.60
CA ALA A 1011 50.42 -26.94 -49.91
C ALA A 1011 49.69 -27.48 -48.66
N ILE A 1012 50.41 -28.16 -47.77
CA ILE A 1012 49.85 -28.66 -46.50
C ILE A 1012 49.41 -27.51 -45.60
N SER A 1013 50.23 -26.47 -45.44
CA SER A 1013 49.89 -25.35 -44.56
C SER A 1013 48.69 -24.56 -45.08
N LEU A 1014 48.62 -24.34 -46.40
CA LEU A 1014 47.48 -23.65 -47.02
C LEU A 1014 46.20 -24.48 -46.94
N LEU A 1015 46.29 -25.81 -47.13
CA LEU A 1015 45.13 -26.71 -47.00
C LEU A 1015 44.53 -26.65 -45.59
N ILE A 1016 45.36 -26.67 -44.54
CA ILE A 1016 44.88 -26.61 -43.15
C ILE A 1016 44.23 -25.24 -42.87
N ALA A 1017 44.82 -24.15 -43.37
CA ALA A 1017 44.26 -22.81 -43.23
C ALA A 1017 42.90 -22.66 -43.93
N ASP A 1018 42.77 -23.14 -45.18
CA ASP A 1018 41.54 -23.09 -45.97
C ASP A 1018 40.40 -23.92 -45.32
N VAL A 1019 40.71 -25.09 -44.77
CA VAL A 1019 39.73 -25.93 -44.05
C VAL A 1019 39.20 -25.23 -42.80
N TRP A 1020 40.08 -24.67 -41.96
CA TRP A 1020 39.65 -23.95 -40.76
C TRP A 1020 38.89 -22.65 -41.08
N PHE A 1021 39.21 -22.01 -42.20
CA PHE A 1021 38.49 -20.85 -42.70
C PHE A 1021 37.04 -21.22 -43.11
N ILE A 1022 36.85 -22.34 -43.84
CA ILE A 1022 35.51 -22.85 -44.17
C ILE A 1022 34.73 -23.27 -42.92
N VAL A 1023 35.38 -23.96 -41.97
CA VAL A 1023 34.74 -24.36 -40.69
C VAL A 1023 34.23 -23.13 -39.93
N THR A 1024 35.04 -22.07 -39.87
CA THR A 1024 34.65 -20.79 -39.25
C THR A 1024 33.47 -20.14 -39.97
N ALA A 1025 33.49 -20.13 -41.31
CA ALA A 1025 32.43 -19.51 -42.11
C ALA A 1025 31.11 -20.30 -42.06
N SER A 1026 31.16 -21.64 -42.00
CA SER A 1026 29.98 -22.51 -41.94
C SER A 1026 29.26 -22.47 -40.59
N ILE A 1027 29.99 -22.34 -39.47
CA ILE A 1027 29.41 -22.32 -38.12
C ILE A 1027 28.74 -20.97 -37.84
N ASN A 1028 29.24 -19.89 -38.43
CA ASN A 1028 28.70 -18.53 -38.26
C ASN A 1028 27.27 -18.37 -38.84
N ASN A 1029 26.85 -19.24 -39.76
CA ASN A 1029 25.55 -19.15 -40.46
C ASN A 1029 24.38 -19.87 -39.76
N GLN A 1030 24.62 -20.64 -38.69
CA GLN A 1030 23.57 -21.47 -38.05
C GLN A 1030 22.90 -20.88 -36.80
N ASN A 1031 23.04 -19.59 -36.48
CA ASN A 1031 22.45 -18.95 -35.28
C ASN A 1031 22.75 -19.69 -33.96
N GLN A 1032 23.79 -20.53 -33.94
CA GLN A 1032 24.25 -21.24 -32.76
C GLN A 1032 25.40 -20.43 -32.16
N GLN A 1033 25.15 -19.78 -31.01
CA GLN A 1033 26.14 -19.02 -30.26
C GLN A 1033 27.36 -19.91 -29.98
N MET A 1034 28.46 -19.71 -30.73
CA MET A 1034 29.66 -20.52 -30.63
C MET A 1034 30.28 -20.38 -29.24
N SER A 1035 30.74 -21.48 -28.64
CA SER A 1035 31.55 -21.39 -27.42
C SER A 1035 32.83 -20.62 -27.72
N ARG A 1036 33.14 -19.65 -26.85
CA ARG A 1036 34.27 -18.73 -27.01
C ARG A 1036 35.62 -19.45 -27.25
N ASP A 1037 35.75 -20.66 -26.71
CA ASP A 1037 36.97 -21.46 -26.81
C ASP A 1037 37.18 -22.04 -28.22
N VAL A 1038 36.13 -22.48 -28.91
CA VAL A 1038 36.26 -23.03 -30.27
C VAL A 1038 36.61 -21.92 -31.26
N CYS A 1039 36.05 -20.72 -31.07
CA CYS A 1039 36.36 -19.55 -31.89
C CYS A 1039 37.83 -19.12 -31.73
N LEU A 1040 38.34 -19.14 -30.50
CA LEU A 1040 39.74 -18.84 -30.20
C LEU A 1040 40.70 -19.85 -30.85
N VAL A 1041 40.36 -21.15 -30.76
CA VAL A 1041 41.16 -22.22 -31.39
C VAL A 1041 41.16 -22.11 -32.91
N ALA A 1042 40.00 -21.86 -33.52
CA ALA A 1042 39.89 -21.67 -34.96
C ALA A 1042 40.73 -20.46 -35.44
N THR A 1043 40.62 -19.31 -34.78
CA THR A 1043 41.42 -18.12 -35.12
C THR A 1043 42.92 -18.36 -34.94
N PHE A 1044 43.34 -19.13 -33.94
CA PHE A 1044 44.75 -19.50 -33.76
C PHE A 1044 45.30 -20.31 -34.94
N PHE A 1045 44.58 -21.37 -35.34
CA PHE A 1045 45.03 -22.21 -36.45
C PHE A 1045 45.11 -21.45 -37.76
N ILE A 1046 44.11 -20.60 -38.03
CA ILE A 1046 44.12 -19.81 -39.27
C ILE A 1046 45.27 -18.79 -39.26
N HIS A 1047 45.50 -18.10 -38.15
CA HIS A 1047 46.62 -17.16 -37.98
C HIS A 1047 47.98 -17.86 -38.17
N PHE A 1048 48.20 -19.00 -37.50
CA PHE A 1048 49.47 -19.74 -37.56
C PHE A 1048 49.77 -20.28 -38.96
N PHE A 1049 48.82 -20.99 -39.57
CA PHE A 1049 49.09 -21.68 -40.84
C PHE A 1049 49.19 -20.73 -42.04
N TYR A 1050 48.46 -19.61 -42.07
CA TYR A 1050 48.70 -18.59 -43.10
C TYR A 1050 50.08 -17.95 -42.96
N LEU A 1051 50.58 -17.70 -41.73
CA LEU A 1051 51.96 -17.24 -41.54
C LEU A 1051 52.97 -18.30 -42.04
N CYS A 1052 52.75 -19.58 -41.73
CA CYS A 1052 53.60 -20.67 -42.23
C CYS A 1052 53.70 -20.68 -43.76
N VAL A 1053 52.60 -20.42 -44.48
CA VAL A 1053 52.62 -20.28 -45.95
C VAL A 1053 53.61 -19.20 -46.39
N PHE A 1054 53.60 -18.01 -45.80
CA PHE A 1054 54.57 -16.94 -46.12
C PHE A 1054 56.02 -17.32 -45.80
N PHE A 1055 56.27 -17.90 -44.64
CA PHE A 1055 57.64 -18.26 -44.24
C PHE A 1055 58.20 -19.42 -45.07
N TRP A 1056 57.37 -20.39 -45.49
CA TRP A 1056 57.78 -21.42 -46.44
C TRP A 1056 57.97 -20.88 -47.86
N MET A 1057 57.18 -19.89 -48.27
CA MET A 1057 57.41 -19.15 -49.54
C MET A 1057 58.73 -18.36 -49.49
N LEU A 1058 59.07 -17.73 -48.36
CA LEU A 1058 60.38 -17.09 -48.14
C LEU A 1058 61.52 -18.10 -48.18
N SER A 1059 61.35 -19.25 -47.53
CA SER A 1059 62.33 -20.35 -47.58
C SER A 1059 62.56 -20.81 -49.02
N LEU A 1060 61.50 -21.01 -49.80
CA LEU A 1060 61.60 -21.35 -51.22
C LEU A 1060 62.36 -20.26 -52.01
N GLY A 1061 62.05 -18.98 -51.79
CA GLY A 1061 62.74 -17.84 -52.41
C GLY A 1061 64.23 -17.77 -52.06
N LEU A 1062 64.57 -17.84 -50.78
CA LEU A 1062 65.95 -17.81 -50.29
C LEU A 1062 66.77 -19.01 -50.79
N MET A 1063 66.15 -20.20 -50.90
CA MET A 1063 66.81 -21.38 -51.46
C MET A 1063 67.16 -21.21 -52.95
N LEU A 1064 66.24 -20.64 -53.74
CA LEU A 1064 66.50 -20.32 -55.15
C LEU A 1064 67.59 -19.25 -55.29
N PHE A 1065 67.56 -18.23 -54.45
CA PHE A 1065 68.59 -17.17 -54.39
C PHE A 1065 69.97 -17.72 -54.05
N TYR A 1066 70.08 -18.50 -52.97
CA TYR A 1066 71.33 -19.05 -52.48
C TYR A 1066 72.04 -19.89 -53.55
N ARG A 1067 71.28 -20.75 -54.26
CA ARG A 1067 71.85 -21.59 -55.33
C ARG A 1067 72.32 -20.80 -56.55
N LEU A 1068 71.64 -19.70 -56.91
CA LEU A 1068 71.99 -18.88 -58.08
C LEU A 1068 73.15 -17.92 -57.81
N VAL A 1069 73.34 -17.48 -56.56
CA VAL A 1069 74.41 -16.57 -56.17
C VAL A 1069 75.67 -17.32 -55.72
N PHE A 1070 75.52 -18.41 -54.94
CA PHE A 1070 76.63 -19.18 -54.36
C PHE A 1070 76.77 -20.56 -55.04
N ILE A 1071 77.04 -20.57 -56.34
CA ILE A 1071 77.11 -21.78 -57.18
C ILE A 1071 78.13 -22.82 -56.66
N LEU A 1072 79.16 -22.40 -55.92
CA LEU A 1072 80.29 -23.23 -55.47
C LEU A 1072 80.22 -23.70 -54.00
N HIS A 1073 79.19 -23.29 -53.24
CA HIS A 1073 79.06 -23.66 -51.82
C HIS A 1073 78.08 -24.83 -51.66
N ASP A 1074 78.59 -26.02 -51.31
CA ASP A 1074 77.77 -27.23 -51.14
C ASP A 1074 77.44 -27.46 -49.65
N THR A 1075 76.21 -27.11 -49.25
CA THR A 1075 75.73 -27.26 -47.87
C THR A 1075 75.06 -28.63 -47.66
N SER A 1076 75.24 -29.24 -46.49
CA SER A 1076 74.66 -30.56 -46.19
C SER A 1076 73.11 -30.55 -46.25
N LYS A 1077 72.51 -31.68 -46.70
CA LYS A 1077 71.04 -31.88 -46.74
C LYS A 1077 70.39 -31.66 -45.39
N THR A 1078 71.04 -32.06 -44.31
CA THR A 1078 70.50 -31.99 -42.94
C THR A 1078 70.46 -30.55 -42.43
N THR A 1079 71.51 -29.77 -42.69
CA THR A 1079 71.58 -28.36 -42.29
C THR A 1079 70.54 -27.51 -43.02
N GLN A 1080 70.40 -27.69 -44.34
CA GLN A 1080 69.39 -26.95 -45.12
C GLN A 1080 67.95 -27.30 -44.67
N LYS A 1081 67.69 -28.56 -44.27
CA LYS A 1081 66.38 -28.98 -43.74
C LYS A 1081 66.09 -28.32 -42.41
N ALA A 1082 67.04 -28.37 -41.47
CA ALA A 1082 66.86 -27.77 -40.16
C ALA A 1082 66.54 -26.28 -40.28
N VAL A 1083 67.30 -25.53 -41.10
CA VAL A 1083 67.06 -24.10 -41.34
C VAL A 1083 65.69 -23.83 -41.96
N ALA A 1084 65.28 -24.62 -42.96
CA ALA A 1084 63.99 -24.45 -43.64
C ALA A 1084 62.80 -24.72 -42.70
N PHE A 1085 62.86 -25.76 -41.87
CA PHE A 1085 61.79 -26.08 -40.90
C PHE A 1085 61.75 -25.08 -39.73
N CYS A 1086 62.90 -24.64 -39.22
CA CYS A 1086 62.96 -23.58 -38.20
C CYS A 1086 62.38 -22.27 -38.72
N LEU A 1087 62.70 -21.87 -39.95
CA LEU A 1087 62.16 -20.67 -40.57
C LEU A 1087 60.67 -20.83 -40.89
N GLY A 1088 60.27 -21.97 -41.48
CA GLY A 1088 58.94 -22.22 -42.02
C GLY A 1088 57.84 -22.50 -40.99
N TYR A 1089 58.17 -23.05 -39.82
CA TYR A 1089 57.19 -23.31 -38.74
C TYR A 1089 57.57 -22.67 -37.40
N GLY A 1090 58.86 -22.62 -37.06
CA GLY A 1090 59.32 -22.09 -35.77
C GLY A 1090 59.05 -20.59 -35.61
N CYS A 1091 59.46 -19.77 -36.58
CA CYS A 1091 59.21 -18.33 -36.55
C CYS A 1091 57.70 -17.97 -36.51
N PRO A 1092 56.84 -18.54 -37.40
CA PRO A 1092 55.39 -18.36 -37.32
C PRO A 1092 54.77 -18.73 -35.96
N PHE A 1093 55.21 -19.83 -35.36
CA PHE A 1093 54.67 -20.31 -34.09
C PHE A 1093 54.94 -19.31 -32.95
N VAL A 1094 56.16 -18.79 -32.88
CA VAL A 1094 56.54 -17.77 -31.87
C VAL A 1094 55.69 -16.51 -32.02
N ILE A 1095 55.48 -16.03 -33.26
CA ILE A 1095 54.65 -14.84 -33.53
C ILE A 1095 53.21 -15.07 -33.07
N ALA A 1096 52.61 -16.21 -33.40
CA ALA A 1096 51.23 -16.54 -33.04
C ALA A 1096 51.03 -16.63 -31.52
N VAL A 1097 51.93 -17.32 -30.79
CA VAL A 1097 51.85 -17.49 -29.33
C VAL A 1097 52.05 -16.17 -28.60
N VAL A 1098 53.02 -15.34 -29.01
CA VAL A 1098 53.25 -14.01 -28.41
C VAL A 1098 52.01 -13.13 -28.61
N THR A 1099 51.39 -13.20 -29.79
CA THR A 1099 50.17 -12.43 -30.08
C THR A 1099 49.04 -12.82 -29.14
N ILE A 1100 48.83 -14.13 -28.89
CA ILE A 1100 47.87 -14.60 -27.89
C ILE A 1100 48.25 -14.11 -26.50
N ALA A 1101 49.50 -14.31 -26.06
CA ALA A 1101 49.94 -13.95 -24.72
C ALA A 1101 49.74 -12.46 -24.39
N VAL A 1102 49.95 -11.56 -25.36
CA VAL A 1102 49.77 -10.11 -25.19
C VAL A 1102 48.29 -9.69 -25.20
N THR A 1103 47.41 -10.45 -25.88
CA THR A 1103 46.02 -10.04 -26.12
C THR A 1103 44.99 -10.78 -25.27
N LEU A 1104 45.36 -11.93 -24.66
CA LEU A 1104 44.52 -12.72 -23.77
C LEU A 1104 44.04 -11.97 -22.50
N PRO A 1105 44.88 -11.18 -21.80
CA PRO A 1105 44.46 -10.48 -20.57
C PRO A 1105 43.31 -9.48 -20.78
N ARG A 1106 43.12 -9.03 -22.03
CA ARG A 1106 42.07 -8.07 -22.42
C ARG A 1106 40.91 -8.73 -23.17
N ASN A 1107 40.88 -10.06 -23.30
CA ASN A 1107 39.89 -10.81 -24.10
C ASN A 1107 39.70 -10.24 -25.51
N SER A 1108 40.81 -9.87 -26.17
CA SER A 1108 40.78 -9.04 -27.37
C SER A 1108 41.55 -9.65 -28.55
N TYR A 1109 41.86 -10.95 -28.51
CA TYR A 1109 42.52 -11.67 -29.60
C TYR A 1109 41.61 -11.82 -30.83
N THR A 1110 40.34 -12.19 -30.61
CA THR A 1110 39.31 -12.36 -31.65
C THR A 1110 38.37 -11.15 -31.75
N ARG A 1111 37.68 -11.00 -32.89
CA ARG A 1111 36.57 -10.04 -33.05
C ARG A 1111 35.31 -10.58 -32.36
N LYS A 1112 34.41 -9.68 -31.94
CA LYS A 1112 33.16 -10.03 -31.24
C LYS A 1112 32.15 -10.75 -32.14
N ASP A 1113 32.16 -10.43 -33.44
CA ASP A 1113 31.12 -10.88 -34.37
C ASP A 1113 31.60 -11.94 -35.39
N VAL A 1114 32.91 -12.25 -35.42
CA VAL A 1114 33.54 -13.19 -36.37
C VAL A 1114 34.79 -13.81 -35.73
N CYS A 1115 35.06 -15.11 -35.95
CA CYS A 1115 36.29 -15.78 -35.47
C CYS A 1115 37.53 -15.43 -36.30
N TRP A 1116 37.89 -14.14 -36.27
CA TRP A 1116 39.08 -13.58 -36.91
C TRP A 1116 39.85 -12.64 -35.97
N LEU A 1117 41.11 -12.34 -36.31
CA LEU A 1117 41.98 -11.42 -35.56
C LEU A 1117 41.36 -10.01 -35.41
N ASN A 1118 41.40 -9.49 -34.19
CA ASN A 1118 40.83 -8.17 -33.86
C ASN A 1118 41.69 -7.01 -34.41
N TRP A 1119 41.04 -6.04 -35.04
CA TRP A 1119 41.67 -4.79 -35.51
C TRP A 1119 41.31 -3.56 -34.66
N LYS A 1120 40.08 -3.51 -34.12
CA LYS A 1120 39.49 -2.30 -33.50
C LYS A 1120 40.04 -2.04 -32.09
N ASP A 1121 40.07 -3.07 -31.23
CA ASP A 1121 40.36 -2.88 -29.80
C ASP A 1121 41.84 -3.11 -29.47
N SER A 1122 42.45 -4.14 -30.06
CA SER A 1122 43.79 -4.62 -29.71
C SER A 1122 44.82 -4.51 -30.83
N LYS A 1123 44.38 -4.19 -32.07
CA LYS A 1123 45.19 -4.21 -33.29
C LYS A 1123 45.93 -5.55 -33.53
N ALA A 1124 45.45 -6.67 -32.97
CA ALA A 1124 46.04 -8.01 -33.10
C ALA A 1124 46.30 -8.44 -34.56
N LEU A 1125 45.46 -8.00 -35.51
CA LEU A 1125 45.64 -8.26 -36.95
C LEU A 1125 47.00 -7.75 -37.50
N LEU A 1126 47.62 -6.73 -36.89
CA LEU A 1126 48.94 -6.24 -37.31
C LEU A 1126 50.04 -7.30 -37.15
N ALA A 1127 49.92 -8.20 -36.17
CA ALA A 1127 50.88 -9.28 -35.95
C ALA A 1127 50.93 -10.29 -37.11
N PHE A 1128 49.87 -10.34 -37.92
CA PHE A 1128 49.81 -11.11 -39.16
C PHE A 1128 50.27 -10.28 -40.37
N VAL A 1129 49.73 -9.07 -40.52
CA VAL A 1129 49.92 -8.24 -41.73
C VAL A 1129 51.36 -7.73 -41.87
N ILE A 1130 51.99 -7.29 -40.78
CA ILE A 1130 53.35 -6.73 -40.83
C ILE A 1130 54.37 -7.78 -41.29
N PRO A 1131 54.45 -8.98 -40.68
CA PRO A 1131 55.35 -10.03 -41.17
C PRO A 1131 55.08 -10.44 -42.63
N ALA A 1132 53.81 -10.58 -43.02
CA ALA A 1132 53.45 -10.95 -44.38
C ALA A 1132 53.95 -9.93 -45.42
N LEU A 1133 53.75 -8.63 -45.18
CA LEU A 1133 54.22 -7.57 -46.09
C LEU A 1133 55.76 -7.52 -46.20
N VAL A 1134 56.47 -7.68 -45.08
CA VAL A 1134 57.94 -7.75 -45.07
C VAL A 1134 58.43 -8.93 -45.91
N ILE A 1135 57.79 -10.09 -45.77
CA ILE A 1135 58.14 -11.30 -46.53
C ILE A 1135 57.88 -11.13 -48.02
N VAL A 1136 56.73 -10.57 -48.40
CA VAL A 1136 56.40 -10.28 -49.81
C VAL A 1136 57.44 -9.34 -50.42
N ALA A 1137 57.82 -8.27 -49.71
CA ALA A 1137 58.86 -7.34 -50.17
C ALA A 1137 60.22 -8.03 -50.33
N MET A 1138 60.63 -8.86 -49.38
CA MET A 1138 61.89 -9.63 -49.44
C MET A 1138 61.90 -10.63 -50.60
N ASN A 1139 60.78 -11.31 -50.85
CA ASN A 1139 60.64 -12.24 -51.96
C ASN A 1139 60.64 -11.52 -53.32
N LEU A 1140 60.03 -10.34 -53.42
CA LEU A 1140 60.12 -9.48 -54.62
C LEU A 1140 61.56 -9.05 -54.89
N PHE A 1141 62.29 -8.66 -53.83
CA PHE A 1141 63.71 -8.32 -53.94
C PHE A 1141 64.54 -9.51 -54.42
N ILE A 1142 64.37 -10.69 -53.81
CA ILE A 1142 65.03 -11.94 -54.23
C ILE A 1142 64.77 -12.23 -55.71
N THR A 1143 63.50 -12.13 -56.12
CA THR A 1143 63.06 -12.35 -57.50
C THR A 1143 63.75 -11.41 -58.47
N ALA A 1144 63.80 -10.12 -58.15
CA ALA A 1144 64.49 -9.13 -58.97
C ALA A 1144 65.96 -9.50 -59.16
N VAL A 1145 66.67 -9.90 -58.09
CA VAL A 1145 68.07 -10.32 -58.20
C VAL A 1145 68.24 -11.59 -59.02
N VAL A 1146 67.34 -12.57 -58.86
CA VAL A 1146 67.32 -13.81 -59.65
C VAL A 1146 67.10 -13.50 -61.14
N ILE A 1147 66.13 -12.65 -61.46
CA ILE A 1147 65.83 -12.20 -62.82
C ILE A 1147 67.04 -11.49 -63.42
N ILE A 1148 67.64 -10.53 -62.69
CA ILE A 1148 68.84 -9.79 -63.13
C ILE A 1148 70.03 -10.74 -63.39
N LYS A 1149 70.23 -11.75 -62.53
CA LYS A 1149 71.29 -12.76 -62.69
C LYS A 1149 71.05 -13.70 -63.87
N ILE A 1150 69.80 -14.11 -64.11
CA ILE A 1150 69.40 -14.94 -65.28
C ILE A 1150 69.51 -14.14 -66.59
N LEU A 1151 69.23 -12.83 -66.55
CA LEU A 1151 69.31 -11.93 -67.69
C LEU A 1151 70.75 -11.53 -68.07
N ARG A 1152 71.75 -11.82 -67.22
CA ARG A 1152 73.16 -11.49 -67.51
C ARG A 1152 73.65 -12.36 -68.68
N PRO A 1153 73.97 -11.79 -69.86
CA PRO A 1153 74.41 -12.59 -70.99
C PRO A 1153 75.78 -13.23 -70.69
N THR A 1154 75.92 -14.54 -70.88
CA THR A 1154 77.22 -15.11 -71.22
C THR A 1154 77.64 -14.49 -72.54
N ILE A 1155 78.77 -13.78 -72.53
CA ILE A 1155 79.31 -13.04 -73.67
C ILE A 1155 79.62 -14.03 -74.80
N GLY A 1156 78.94 -13.88 -75.94
CA GLY A 1156 79.16 -14.65 -77.16
C GLY A 1156 77.87 -15.23 -77.78
N ASP A 1157 77.31 -14.45 -78.72
CA ASP A 1157 76.32 -14.80 -79.76
C ASP A 1157 74.82 -14.99 -79.37
N ARG A 1158 73.93 -14.20 -80.00
CA ARG A 1158 72.45 -14.28 -79.83
C ARG A 1158 71.76 -14.48 -81.19
N SER A 1159 71.06 -15.61 -81.33
CA SER A 1159 70.02 -15.85 -82.34
C SER A 1159 68.62 -15.54 -81.77
N SER A 1160 67.70 -15.00 -82.58
CA SER A 1160 66.32 -14.64 -82.20
C SER A 1160 65.48 -15.79 -81.62
N ARG A 1161 65.89 -17.05 -81.85
CA ARG A 1161 65.28 -18.26 -81.26
C ARG A 1161 65.68 -18.46 -79.80
N GLN A 1162 66.87 -18.00 -79.41
CA GLN A 1162 67.37 -17.97 -78.03
C GLN A 1162 66.67 -16.88 -77.21
N GLU A 1163 66.30 -15.74 -77.82
CA GLU A 1163 65.53 -14.68 -77.14
C GLU A 1163 64.12 -15.12 -76.80
N LYS A 1164 63.41 -15.84 -77.69
CA LYS A 1164 62.12 -16.45 -77.37
C LYS A 1164 62.25 -17.54 -76.29
N LYS A 1165 63.34 -18.32 -76.30
CA LYS A 1165 63.62 -19.34 -75.28
C LYS A 1165 63.99 -18.72 -73.92
N SER A 1166 64.70 -17.59 -73.93
CA SER A 1166 65.05 -16.77 -72.76
C SER A 1166 63.83 -16.04 -72.20
N LEU A 1167 62.99 -15.43 -73.04
CA LEU A 1167 61.69 -14.85 -72.66
C LEU A 1167 60.71 -15.92 -72.15
N PHE A 1168 60.71 -17.12 -72.74
CA PHE A 1168 59.92 -18.24 -72.24
C PHE A 1168 60.48 -18.80 -70.93
N GLN A 1169 61.81 -18.77 -70.71
CA GLN A 1169 62.43 -19.12 -69.41
C GLN A 1169 62.17 -18.06 -68.34
N ILE A 1170 62.21 -16.78 -68.70
CA ILE A 1170 61.87 -15.63 -67.84
C ILE A 1170 60.38 -15.70 -67.50
N GLY A 1171 59.51 -15.88 -68.49
CA GLY A 1171 58.07 -16.07 -68.32
C GLY A 1171 57.74 -17.29 -67.49
N LYS A 1172 58.47 -18.41 -67.65
CA LYS A 1172 58.35 -19.60 -66.79
C LYS A 1172 58.82 -19.32 -65.36
N SER A 1173 59.96 -18.66 -65.17
CA SER A 1173 60.48 -18.37 -63.83
C SER A 1173 59.64 -17.33 -63.08
N VAL A 1174 59.11 -16.33 -63.80
CA VAL A 1174 58.21 -15.30 -63.28
C VAL A 1174 56.84 -15.91 -63.02
N ALA A 1175 56.22 -16.62 -63.97
CA ALA A 1175 54.91 -17.25 -63.75
C ALA A 1175 54.91 -18.33 -62.66
N ILE A 1176 56.04 -19.03 -62.44
CA ILE A 1176 56.22 -19.92 -61.28
C ILE A 1176 56.27 -19.11 -59.98
N LEU A 1177 56.87 -17.92 -59.97
CA LEU A 1177 57.02 -17.09 -58.78
C LEU A 1177 55.80 -16.21 -58.49
N THR A 1178 55.11 -15.61 -59.48
CA THR A 1178 54.04 -14.62 -59.27
C THR A 1178 52.92 -15.10 -58.32
N PRO A 1179 52.44 -16.36 -58.35
CA PRO A 1179 51.50 -16.89 -57.36
C PRO A 1179 52.14 -17.18 -55.99
N LEU A 1180 53.43 -17.52 -55.97
CA LEU A 1180 54.21 -17.86 -54.77
C LEU A 1180 54.84 -16.63 -54.06
N LEU A 1181 54.78 -15.45 -54.67
CA LEU A 1181 55.35 -14.22 -54.11
C LEU A 1181 54.41 -13.48 -53.14
N GLY A 1182 53.17 -13.95 -52.97
CA GLY A 1182 52.18 -13.31 -52.10
C GLY A 1182 51.63 -11.97 -52.62
N LEU A 1183 51.73 -11.71 -53.93
CA LEU A 1183 51.18 -10.49 -54.56
C LEU A 1183 49.66 -10.34 -54.35
N THR A 1184 48.95 -11.47 -54.23
CA THR A 1184 47.51 -11.52 -53.88
C THR A 1184 47.23 -10.79 -52.57
N TRP A 1185 48.13 -10.91 -51.58
CA TRP A 1185 48.02 -10.29 -50.28
C TRP A 1185 48.38 -8.79 -50.26
N GLY A 1186 49.09 -8.29 -51.26
CA GLY A 1186 49.26 -6.85 -51.48
C GLY A 1186 47.91 -6.16 -51.76
N PHE A 1187 47.03 -6.81 -52.52
CA PHE A 1187 45.65 -6.35 -52.70
C PHE A 1187 44.81 -6.51 -51.41
N GLY A 1188 45.13 -7.50 -50.57
CA GLY A 1188 44.54 -7.66 -49.23
C GLY A 1188 44.94 -6.59 -48.22
N PHE A 1189 46.05 -5.88 -48.42
CA PHE A 1189 46.37 -4.68 -47.63
C PHE A 1189 45.55 -3.47 -48.12
N ALA A 1190 45.32 -3.36 -49.43
CA ALA A 1190 44.51 -2.30 -50.01
C ALA A 1190 43.05 -2.34 -49.52
N THR A 1191 42.53 -3.51 -49.12
CA THR A 1191 41.19 -3.67 -48.50
C THR A 1191 41.12 -3.26 -47.02
N ILE A 1192 42.26 -3.04 -46.36
CA ILE A 1192 42.32 -2.62 -44.94
C ILE A 1192 42.32 -1.09 -44.81
N ILE A 1193 42.62 -0.37 -45.89
CA ILE A 1193 42.61 1.10 -45.95
C ILE A 1193 41.15 1.58 -45.91
N LYS A 1194 40.83 2.50 -44.99
CA LYS A 1194 39.49 3.12 -44.93
C LYS A 1194 39.11 3.72 -46.29
N ASN A 1195 37.92 3.39 -46.80
CA ASN A 1195 37.38 3.78 -48.11
C ASN A 1195 38.01 3.08 -49.34
N SER A 1196 38.46 1.82 -49.18
CA SER A 1196 38.92 1.02 -50.32
C SER A 1196 37.79 0.65 -51.29
N HIS A 1197 38.05 0.79 -52.59
CA HIS A 1197 37.09 0.44 -53.64
C HIS A 1197 36.76 -1.07 -53.63
N GLN A 1198 35.49 -1.44 -53.83
CA GLN A 1198 35.00 -2.83 -53.76
C GLN A 1198 35.72 -3.79 -54.73
N VAL A 1199 36.26 -3.25 -55.84
CA VAL A 1199 37.11 -3.99 -56.78
C VAL A 1199 38.32 -4.64 -56.11
N PHE A 1200 38.92 -4.01 -55.10
CA PHE A 1200 40.05 -4.61 -54.37
C PHE A 1200 39.62 -5.81 -53.52
N HIS A 1201 38.40 -5.80 -52.98
CA HIS A 1201 37.84 -6.94 -52.24
C HIS A 1201 37.56 -8.11 -53.17
N ILE A 1202 36.95 -7.86 -54.34
CA ILE A 1202 36.67 -8.88 -55.36
C ILE A 1202 37.97 -9.47 -55.92
N LEU A 1203 38.95 -8.63 -56.25
CA LEU A 1203 40.24 -9.08 -56.79
C LEU A 1203 41.03 -9.88 -55.75
N PHE A 1204 41.02 -9.45 -54.48
CA PHE A 1204 41.63 -10.19 -53.39
C PHE A 1204 40.97 -11.57 -53.18
N ALA A 1205 39.63 -11.65 -53.14
CA ALA A 1205 38.91 -12.90 -52.99
C ALA A 1205 39.17 -13.87 -54.17
N LEU A 1206 39.09 -13.38 -55.41
CA LEU A 1206 39.31 -14.18 -56.62
C LEU A 1206 40.76 -14.71 -56.73
N LEU A 1207 41.76 -13.90 -56.40
CA LEU A 1207 43.15 -14.31 -56.47
C LEU A 1207 43.54 -15.31 -55.37
N ASN A 1208 42.98 -15.19 -54.17
CA ASN A 1208 43.17 -16.19 -53.12
C ASN A 1208 42.45 -17.51 -53.45
N ALA A 1209 41.24 -17.44 -54.01
CA ALA A 1209 40.52 -18.60 -54.52
C ALA A 1209 41.31 -19.43 -55.56
N LEU A 1210 42.09 -18.76 -56.41
CA LEU A 1210 42.92 -19.42 -57.43
C LEU A 1210 44.31 -19.81 -56.93
N GLN A 1211 44.69 -19.46 -55.69
CA GLN A 1211 46.04 -19.68 -55.17
C GLN A 1211 46.41 -21.17 -55.12
N GLY A 1212 45.52 -22.05 -54.64
CA GLY A 1212 45.73 -23.50 -54.65
C GLY A 1212 45.86 -24.08 -56.07
N LEU A 1213 45.08 -23.58 -57.02
CA LEU A 1213 45.14 -23.97 -58.43
C LEU A 1213 46.46 -23.56 -59.07
N PHE A 1214 46.94 -22.34 -58.80
CA PHE A 1214 48.23 -21.87 -59.28
C PHE A 1214 49.40 -22.70 -58.73
N ILE A 1215 49.34 -23.10 -57.45
CA ILE A 1215 50.35 -23.99 -56.86
C ILE A 1215 50.36 -25.35 -57.57
N LEU A 1216 49.20 -25.94 -57.86
CA LEU A 1216 49.11 -27.19 -58.62
C LEU A 1216 49.71 -27.05 -60.03
N VAL A 1217 49.27 -26.06 -60.81
CA VAL A 1217 49.68 -25.89 -62.20
C VAL A 1217 51.18 -25.56 -62.31
N PHE A 1218 51.65 -24.53 -61.62
CA PHE A 1218 53.02 -24.04 -61.77
C PHE A 1218 54.04 -24.78 -60.91
N GLY A 1219 53.62 -25.27 -59.74
CA GLY A 1219 54.48 -26.04 -58.82
C GLY A 1219 54.67 -27.49 -59.24
N THR A 1220 53.67 -28.12 -59.87
CA THR A 1220 53.72 -29.55 -60.21
C THR A 1220 53.54 -29.84 -61.72
N LEU A 1221 52.43 -29.42 -62.33
CA LEU A 1221 52.04 -29.86 -63.68
C LEU A 1221 52.91 -29.26 -64.79
N TRP A 1222 53.51 -28.09 -64.60
CA TRP A 1222 54.40 -27.44 -65.58
C TRP A 1222 55.88 -27.84 -65.43
N ASP A 1223 56.21 -28.69 -64.44
CA ASP A 1223 57.56 -29.23 -64.30
C ASP A 1223 57.75 -30.43 -65.24
N LYS A 1224 58.65 -30.27 -66.22
CA LYS A 1224 58.98 -31.32 -67.20
C LYS A 1224 59.47 -32.61 -66.54
N LYS A 1225 60.18 -32.52 -65.40
CA LYS A 1225 60.64 -33.70 -64.66
C LYS A 1225 59.50 -34.47 -64.02
N ILE A 1226 58.47 -33.76 -63.54
CA ILE A 1226 57.24 -34.37 -63.01
C ILE A 1226 56.43 -34.99 -64.14
N GLN A 1227 56.26 -34.28 -65.27
CA GLN A 1227 55.57 -34.81 -66.45
C GLN A 1227 56.23 -36.10 -66.97
N GLU A 1228 57.57 -36.11 -67.09
CA GLU A 1228 58.34 -37.30 -67.48
C GLU A 1228 58.20 -38.44 -66.46
N ALA A 1229 58.21 -38.13 -65.15
CA ALA A 1229 58.01 -39.12 -64.09
C ALA A 1229 56.61 -39.78 -64.14
N LEU A 1230 55.57 -38.96 -64.34
CA LEU A 1230 54.18 -39.40 -64.43
C LEU A 1230 53.96 -40.25 -65.70
N LEU A 1231 54.52 -39.83 -66.84
CA LEU A 1231 54.47 -40.57 -68.10
C LEU A 1231 55.22 -41.92 -67.99
N LYS A 1232 56.40 -41.94 -67.37
CA LYS A 1232 57.20 -43.16 -67.17
C LYS A 1232 56.51 -44.15 -66.23
N ARG A 1233 55.72 -43.67 -65.27
CA ARG A 1233 54.92 -44.53 -64.36
C ARG A 1233 53.62 -45.02 -65.00
N ASN A 1234 52.92 -44.17 -65.78
CA ASN A 1234 51.75 -44.59 -66.57
C ASN A 1234 52.12 -45.60 -67.68
N SER A 1235 53.37 -45.62 -68.13
CA SER A 1235 53.93 -46.68 -68.99
C SER A 1235 54.16 -48.00 -68.24
N ILE A 1236 54.38 -47.98 -66.93
CA ILE A 1236 54.63 -49.17 -66.09
C ILE A 1236 53.30 -49.79 -65.60
N SER A 1237 52.23 -49.00 -65.46
CA SER A 1237 50.89 -49.52 -65.11
C SER A 1237 50.18 -50.26 -66.26
N LYS A 1238 50.74 -50.27 -67.48
CA LYS A 1238 50.25 -51.05 -68.63
C LYS A 1238 50.85 -52.46 -68.76
N TRP A 1239 51.67 -52.91 -67.79
CA TRP A 1239 52.21 -54.27 -67.79
C TRP A 1239 52.18 -54.90 -66.39
N SER A 1240 50.98 -55.23 -65.91
CA SER A 1240 50.77 -56.22 -64.84
C SER A 1240 49.30 -56.64 -64.81
N SER A 1241 48.88 -57.41 -65.82
CA SER A 1241 47.67 -58.22 -65.78
C SER A 1241 47.99 -59.61 -66.30
N GLN A 1242 48.63 -60.44 -65.46
CA GLN A 1242 48.54 -61.91 -65.48
C GLN A 1242 49.40 -62.49 -64.35
N GLN A 1243 48.78 -62.83 -63.22
CA GLN A 1243 48.78 -64.19 -62.69
C GLN A 1243 48.01 -64.30 -61.37
N THR A 1244 47.01 -65.18 -61.42
CA THR A 1244 46.18 -65.74 -60.37
C THR A 1244 47.01 -66.51 -59.33
N LYS A 1245 46.73 -66.36 -58.02
CA LYS A 1245 46.72 -67.46 -57.04
C LYS A 1245 46.13 -67.08 -55.66
N VAL A 1246 44.91 -67.54 -55.48
CA VAL A 1246 44.27 -68.21 -54.31
C VAL A 1246 45.15 -68.44 -53.05
N ARG A 1247 44.63 -67.99 -51.89
CA ARG A 1247 44.28 -68.75 -50.65
C ARG A 1247 44.83 -68.24 -49.29
N THR A 1248 43.85 -68.07 -48.39
CA THR A 1248 43.76 -68.45 -46.95
C THR A 1248 44.27 -67.54 -45.84
N LEU A 1249 43.31 -67.32 -44.92
CA LEU A 1249 43.28 -66.80 -43.55
C LEU A 1249 43.34 -65.28 -43.37
#